data_AF-A0A928DSY4-F1
#
_entry.id   AF-A0A928DSY4-F1
#
_cell.length_a   1.000
_cell.length_b   1.000
_cell.length_c   1.000
_cell.angle_alpha   90.00
_cell.angle_beta   90.00
_cell.angle_gamma   90.00
#
_symmetry.space_group_name_H-M   'P 1'
#
loop_
_entity.id
_entity.type
_entity.pdbx_description
1 polymer ?
#
loop_
_entity_poly.entity_id
_entity_poly.type
_entity_poly.pdbx_seq_one_letter_code
_entity_poly.pdbx_strand_id
1 'polypeptide(L)'
;MNHFIPFFFICGILSSIFTLHAVPLTAAEQNVPASSVPAASSTPIAHTDSLSPVSDTERLSLMPEENSSWKDSWNSKKNVKLERNSELDLLSVEIDPSEFDFGWFQRKIPNGDLSQFCGIYGRFRVPPGNFGKKLHAMMVLATPGKPSEYYTQEIGRCADSAGNWVEFFLPFSQFTPSRNASARAFGTHLLKPGDALEISISVGTDPMKIEFDSLRFVLKEEEATLGRRVARMRFMRLLKPGSEIGGNVHPRLLLHGKRLERIRAKASEGGIQQAGFERLMELAEDAMKKIDAEAPLKRAFAYELNPEMTPHQNRGRFEGTLNPLVIPLETLAAAAVISGNERYGKHAARALVNMARTLDVHSPEISQGFYYTRTFYVRTLAFGYDWLYHWLTPEERMEVKATLLGFIDDIYTRSWKGSWGRHPLDRVWNWDPGLVSCAGLGILAMEGETLAAEEAMLFQFRRHLRDYLTLGIDFDGCCHEGPAYLSYGIGAGPHFAECLRDRGLGDLFVETNWKLTPIWLTAELLPNRRQWNNLSDCGSGQAAGSPVYAYTCGRLAELAKTDPVRRGEKLEIPKETFSGLSYLAHFQETPGPRHLSMGALAELMGWCWNHGSGARAPENFGDAAALAFVLFYEECPIAEDPGIYLPKLQFFRGRGLAVARDGGYGKNALHLAVEAGPHAAGHDQSDKGTFTLRAFGADMVIDSGYGNDGNPNASGSSFAHNVVLIDGQGQPMNWHNSSDGEITGIRHSETFDWIRTSAVNAWNFRYADKEKLPTGQEVEKADRHYILVRSTGDGIPPYVVTFDDFRKKDGSEHEFTWQWHIPPENRFQIGEMSWTSVPTGGSYRVLTTRPDKCRGKAVFELTAPETGRFQIAGFTRCAGADPGKSDSFWVKLNGGPRSCWDLVNSLNFTWSLLKDREAGTPHTLYLTKGEKVRCEICAREPEAQLAFLALTPADEGLPPFPDDETSIPEDGSILGAFSAVRSVGTSEDPFLLETVTLQASNAVLTVFPVCTPAGNTSTEWFTTSKEGVHPKLLHSVQAVEPKFLMVLIPRQDDYAALPTVKALHTAPDQIGAEIQWPCGRVDRIVFRPGENGMIPEFQRETSPK
;
A
#
# COMPACT_ATOMS: atom_id res chain seq x y z
N MET A 1 -25.74 -32.98 -33.49
CA MET A 1 -24.58 -33.89 -33.51
C MET A 1 -23.89 -33.75 -32.15
N ASN A 2 -24.26 -34.55 -31.14
CA ASN A 2 -23.63 -35.83 -30.73
C ASN A 2 -22.09 -35.73 -30.75
N HIS A 3 -21.31 -35.81 -29.66
CA HIS A 3 -21.40 -36.67 -28.47
C HIS A 3 -20.65 -36.08 -27.26
N PHE A 4 -21.18 -36.38 -26.08
CA PHE A 4 -20.51 -36.45 -24.77
C PHE A 4 -19.47 -37.60 -24.71
N ILE A 5 -18.42 -37.47 -23.86
CA ILE A 5 -18.07 -38.36 -22.70
C ILE A 5 -16.64 -38.05 -22.15
N PRO A 6 -16.37 -38.24 -20.84
CA PRO A 6 -15.26 -37.69 -20.03
C PRO A 6 -14.24 -38.76 -19.53
N PHE A 7 -13.19 -38.36 -18.76
CA PHE A 7 -12.68 -38.99 -17.50
C PHE A 7 -11.14 -38.88 -17.24
N PHE A 8 -10.82 -38.43 -16.01
CA PHE A 8 -9.87 -38.92 -14.98
C PHE A 8 -8.37 -39.26 -15.20
N PHE A 9 -7.62 -38.90 -14.16
CA PHE A 9 -6.28 -39.29 -13.66
C PHE A 9 -5.81 -40.74 -13.89
N ILE A 10 -4.50 -40.95 -14.04
CA ILE A 10 -3.61 -41.68 -13.09
C ILE A 10 -2.13 -41.69 -13.58
N CYS A 11 -1.22 -41.47 -12.62
CA CYS A 11 0.24 -41.60 -12.71
C CYS A 11 0.70 -43.03 -13.06
N GLY A 12 1.85 -43.16 -13.74
CA GLY A 12 2.57 -44.42 -13.82
C GLY A 12 3.98 -44.36 -14.42
N ILE A 13 4.99 -44.46 -13.54
CA ILE A 13 6.20 -45.31 -13.62
C ILE A 13 7.11 -45.20 -14.87
N LEU A 14 8.39 -44.81 -14.68
CA LEU A 14 9.55 -45.69 -14.84
C LEU A 14 10.90 -44.97 -14.64
N SER A 15 11.65 -45.51 -13.68
CA SER A 15 13.05 -45.26 -13.38
C SER A 15 13.98 -46.02 -14.33
N SER A 16 15.23 -45.52 -14.39
CA SER A 16 16.49 -46.27 -14.57
C SER A 16 17.19 -46.17 -15.92
N ILE A 17 18.53 -46.28 -15.84
CA ILE A 17 19.59 -46.43 -16.88
C ILE A 17 20.32 -45.08 -17.13
N PHE A 18 21.63 -44.84 -16.92
CA PHE A 18 22.86 -45.67 -16.94
C PHE A 18 23.93 -45.21 -15.93
N THR A 19 24.85 -46.12 -15.67
CA THR A 19 25.94 -46.18 -14.69
C THR A 19 27.28 -45.60 -15.15
N LEU A 20 28.07 -45.12 -14.18
CA LEU A 20 29.54 -45.19 -13.98
C LEU A 20 30.50 -44.71 -15.09
N HIS A 21 31.44 -43.83 -14.70
CA HIS A 21 32.89 -44.07 -14.85
C HIS A 21 33.66 -43.37 -13.72
N ALA A 22 34.45 -44.15 -12.99
CA ALA A 22 35.43 -43.71 -12.00
C ALA A 22 36.82 -44.16 -12.46
N VAL A 23 37.84 -43.32 -12.29
CA VAL A 23 39.26 -43.71 -12.27
C VAL A 23 39.99 -42.89 -11.18
N PRO A 24 40.88 -43.50 -10.37
CA PRO A 24 41.41 -42.93 -9.11
C PRO A 24 42.87 -42.45 -9.23
N LEU A 25 43.33 -41.58 -8.31
CA LEU A 25 44.76 -41.32 -8.02
C LEU A 25 44.89 -40.84 -6.56
N THR A 26 45.24 -41.74 -5.62
CA THR A 26 46.58 -41.96 -4.99
C THR A 26 46.95 -41.00 -3.86
N ALA A 27 47.19 -41.60 -2.69
CA ALA A 27 47.69 -41.02 -1.46
C ALA A 27 49.18 -40.63 -1.53
N ALA A 28 49.55 -39.59 -0.78
CA ALA A 28 50.91 -39.37 -0.31
C ALA A 28 50.85 -38.91 1.16
N GLU A 29 51.47 -39.72 2.01
CA GLU A 29 51.69 -39.48 3.44
C GLU A 29 52.70 -38.33 3.64
N GLN A 30 52.44 -37.45 4.62
CA GLN A 30 53.51 -36.84 5.42
C GLN A 30 53.08 -36.77 6.89
N ASN A 31 53.92 -37.38 7.72
CA ASN A 31 53.87 -37.45 9.17
C ASN A 31 54.38 -36.15 9.85
N VAL A 32 54.11 -36.06 11.16
CA VAL A 32 54.82 -35.34 12.26
C VAL A 32 54.20 -34.00 12.73
N PRO A 33 54.04 -33.72 14.04
CA PRO A 33 53.55 -34.55 15.15
C PRO A 33 52.48 -33.82 16.03
N ALA A 34 51.84 -34.58 16.92
CA ALA A 34 50.88 -34.09 17.90
C ALA A 34 51.49 -33.16 18.96
N SER A 35 50.89 -31.98 19.15
CA SER A 35 51.00 -31.19 20.38
C SER A 35 49.64 -31.09 21.06
N SER A 36 49.61 -31.54 22.30
CA SER A 36 48.50 -31.59 23.25
C SER A 36 47.69 -30.29 23.37
N VAL A 37 46.37 -30.38 23.17
CA VAL A 37 45.36 -29.45 23.68
C VAL A 37 44.30 -30.29 24.39
N PRO A 38 43.91 -29.96 25.64
CA PRO A 38 43.14 -30.87 26.49
C PRO A 38 41.68 -30.98 26.06
N ALA A 39 41.11 -32.18 26.29
CA ALA A 39 39.72 -32.50 26.06
C ALA A 39 38.79 -31.51 26.79
N ALA A 40 38.05 -30.72 26.01
CA ALA A 40 36.92 -29.96 26.52
C ALA A 40 35.79 -30.95 26.84
N SER A 41 35.51 -31.11 28.14
CA SER A 41 34.32 -31.80 28.64
C SER A 41 33.08 -31.09 28.11
N SER A 42 32.26 -31.79 27.33
CA SER A 42 30.92 -31.36 26.96
C SER A 42 30.01 -31.42 28.18
N THR A 43 29.96 -30.32 28.94
CA THR A 43 28.93 -30.09 29.96
C THR A 43 27.63 -29.67 29.26
N PRO A 44 26.46 -30.22 29.62
CA PRO A 44 25.18 -29.73 29.13
C PRO A 44 24.99 -28.29 29.60
N ILE A 45 24.77 -27.36 28.67
CA ILE A 45 24.51 -25.96 28.97
C ILE A 45 23.12 -25.86 29.62
N ALA A 46 23.10 -25.49 30.90
CA ALA A 46 21.89 -25.10 31.61
C ALA A 46 21.44 -23.72 31.11
N HIS A 47 20.35 -23.68 30.32
CA HIS A 47 19.61 -22.45 30.09
C HIS A 47 18.86 -22.09 31.37
N THR A 48 19.40 -21.17 32.16
CA THR A 48 18.68 -20.54 33.27
C THR A 48 18.03 -19.25 32.79
N ASP A 49 16.81 -19.36 32.26
CA ASP A 49 15.81 -18.32 32.40
C ASP A 49 14.78 -18.84 33.40
N SER A 50 14.99 -18.45 34.66
CA SER A 50 14.07 -18.77 35.76
C SER A 50 12.79 -17.97 35.56
N LEU A 51 11.72 -18.64 35.11
CA LEU A 51 10.40 -18.32 35.66
C LEU A 51 10.55 -18.37 37.19
N SER A 52 10.12 -17.32 37.89
CA SER A 52 10.10 -17.28 39.35
C SER A 52 9.60 -18.63 39.92
N PRO A 53 10.16 -19.12 41.03
CA PRO A 53 9.75 -20.39 41.60
C PRO A 53 8.34 -20.27 42.19
N VAL A 54 7.33 -20.44 41.34
CA VAL A 54 5.95 -20.73 41.72
C VAL A 54 5.94 -22.19 42.18
N SER A 55 5.31 -22.46 43.33
CA SER A 55 5.35 -23.77 43.97
C SER A 55 4.74 -24.85 43.06
N ASP A 56 5.26 -26.09 43.11
CA ASP A 56 4.69 -27.22 42.34
C ASP A 56 3.21 -27.50 42.70
N THR A 57 2.75 -27.01 43.84
CA THR A 57 1.35 -27.04 44.30
C THR A 57 0.38 -26.11 43.55
N GLU A 58 0.86 -25.11 42.79
CA GLU A 58 0.02 -24.19 42.00
C GLU A 58 -0.15 -24.63 40.53
N ARG A 59 0.65 -25.60 40.07
CA ARG A 59 0.60 -26.16 38.72
C ARG A 59 -0.07 -27.53 38.75
N LEU A 60 -1.38 -27.57 38.48
CA LEU A 60 -2.15 -28.83 38.48
C LEU A 60 -1.56 -29.83 37.47
N SER A 61 -0.83 -30.83 37.97
CA SER A 61 -0.15 -31.86 37.17
C SER A 61 -1.14 -32.86 36.58
N LEU A 62 -0.91 -33.23 35.33
CA LEU A 62 -1.61 -34.29 34.62
C LEU A 62 -0.77 -35.57 34.53
N MET A 63 0.47 -35.56 35.05
CA MET A 63 1.33 -36.74 35.11
C MET A 63 0.77 -37.81 36.05
N PRO A 64 1.11 -39.09 35.85
CA PRO A 64 0.76 -40.16 36.79
C PRO A 64 1.32 -39.93 38.20
N GLU A 65 0.50 -40.15 39.23
CA GLU A 65 0.92 -40.11 40.63
C GLU A 65 1.90 -41.27 40.95
N GLU A 66 2.79 -41.09 41.94
CA GLU A 66 3.78 -42.11 42.35
C GLU A 66 3.18 -43.35 43.04
N ASN A 67 1.86 -43.42 43.21
CA ASN A 67 1.18 -44.53 43.89
C ASN A 67 0.73 -45.64 42.93
N SER A 68 0.49 -46.84 43.45
CA SER A 68 0.07 -48.01 42.65
C SER A 68 -1.32 -47.89 42.00
N SER A 69 -2.11 -46.87 42.35
CA SER A 69 -3.48 -46.62 41.89
C SER A 69 -3.61 -45.63 40.72
N TRP A 70 -2.52 -45.05 40.20
CA TRP A 70 -2.60 -44.02 39.16
C TRP A 70 -3.36 -44.48 37.90
N LYS A 71 -3.32 -45.77 37.58
CA LYS A 71 -4.01 -46.37 36.43
C LYS A 71 -5.54 -46.16 36.47
N ASP A 72 -6.15 -45.96 37.63
CA ASP A 72 -7.60 -45.74 37.76
C ASP A 72 -8.06 -44.39 37.16
N SER A 73 -7.12 -43.47 37.02
CA SER A 73 -7.33 -42.13 36.47
C SER A 73 -7.00 -42.00 34.98
N TRP A 74 -6.49 -43.08 34.37
CA TRP A 74 -6.14 -43.15 32.96
C TRP A 74 -6.97 -44.20 32.22
N ASN A 75 -7.19 -43.96 30.94
CA ASN A 75 -7.77 -44.93 30.01
C ASN A 75 -6.90 -44.99 28.75
N SER A 76 -6.92 -46.10 28.03
CA SER A 76 -6.11 -46.26 26.81
C SER A 76 -6.76 -47.22 25.85
N LYS A 77 -6.48 -47.00 24.56
CA LYS A 77 -6.88 -47.93 23.51
C LYS A 77 -6.19 -49.29 23.72
N LYS A 78 -6.83 -50.38 23.28
CA LYS A 78 -6.33 -51.75 23.50
C LYS A 78 -4.92 -52.03 22.95
N ASN A 79 -4.50 -51.31 21.92
CA ASN A 79 -3.16 -51.43 21.33
C ASN A 79 -2.15 -50.44 21.92
N VAL A 80 -2.46 -49.80 23.05
CA VAL A 80 -1.61 -48.83 23.74
C VAL A 80 -1.26 -49.35 25.13
N LYS A 81 0.03 -49.35 25.45
CA LYS A 81 0.56 -49.72 26.75
C LYS A 81 1.22 -48.50 27.41
N LEU A 82 0.81 -48.20 28.64
CA LEU A 82 1.32 -47.08 29.44
C LEU A 82 2.25 -47.60 30.55
N GLU A 83 3.44 -47.02 30.65
CA GLU A 83 4.43 -47.30 31.70
C GLU A 83 4.94 -46.01 32.33
N ARG A 84 5.05 -45.97 33.65
CA ARG A 84 5.54 -44.82 34.41
C ARG A 84 6.94 -45.10 34.93
N ASN A 85 7.90 -44.26 34.59
CA ASN A 85 9.21 -44.23 35.23
C ASN A 85 9.18 -43.18 36.34
N SER A 86 9.15 -43.62 37.61
CA SER A 86 9.09 -42.75 38.79
C SER A 86 10.40 -41.99 39.04
N GLU A 87 11.56 -42.57 38.72
CA GLU A 87 12.86 -41.93 38.95
C GLU A 87 13.11 -40.74 38.02
N LEU A 88 12.61 -40.82 36.78
CA LEU A 88 12.80 -39.79 35.75
C LEU A 88 11.59 -38.89 35.56
N ASP A 89 10.50 -39.11 36.30
CA ASP A 89 9.21 -38.44 36.10
C ASP A 89 8.71 -38.53 34.63
N LEU A 90 8.79 -39.72 34.01
CA LEU A 90 8.38 -39.94 32.60
C LEU A 90 7.19 -40.88 32.44
N LEU A 91 6.28 -40.56 31.51
CA LEU A 91 5.25 -41.47 31.00
C LEU A 91 5.69 -42.03 29.66
N SER A 92 5.98 -43.33 29.59
CA SER A 92 6.22 -44.07 28.35
C SER A 92 4.92 -44.63 27.79
N VAL A 93 4.72 -44.47 26.49
CA VAL A 93 3.57 -44.97 25.74
C VAL A 93 4.10 -45.82 24.58
N GLU A 94 3.71 -47.09 24.55
CA GLU A 94 4.03 -48.02 23.48
C GLU A 94 2.76 -48.33 22.70
N ILE A 95 2.80 -48.20 21.37
CA ILE A 95 1.67 -48.40 20.47
C ILE A 95 2.01 -49.52 19.49
N ASP A 96 1.20 -50.58 19.49
CA ASP A 96 1.27 -51.66 18.51
C ASP A 96 0.32 -51.36 17.33
N PRO A 97 0.84 -51.16 16.10
CA PRO A 97 0.01 -50.87 14.94
C PRO A 97 -0.68 -52.10 14.33
N SER A 98 -0.44 -53.31 14.84
CA SER A 98 -0.95 -54.57 14.26
C SER A 98 -2.47 -54.59 14.07
N GLU A 99 -3.20 -53.87 14.91
CA GLU A 99 -4.67 -53.83 14.90
C GLU A 99 -5.26 -52.47 14.49
N PHE A 100 -4.53 -51.37 14.69
CA PHE A 100 -4.96 -50.04 14.29
C PHE A 100 -3.77 -49.14 13.92
N ASP A 101 -3.97 -48.29 12.92
CA ASP A 101 -3.04 -47.23 12.48
C ASP A 101 -3.02 -46.00 13.42
N PHE A 102 -3.63 -46.09 14.60
CA PHE A 102 -3.57 -45.07 15.65
C PHE A 102 -3.76 -45.67 17.04
N GLY A 103 -3.14 -45.03 18.03
CA GLY A 103 -3.34 -45.27 19.46
C GLY A 103 -3.84 -44.01 20.16
N TRP A 104 -4.58 -44.15 21.26
CA TRP A 104 -4.90 -43.03 22.14
C TRP A 104 -4.84 -43.44 23.60
N PHE A 105 -4.61 -42.45 24.46
CA PHE A 105 -4.71 -42.57 25.90
C PHE A 105 -5.31 -41.30 26.49
N GLN A 106 -6.05 -41.44 27.58
CA GLN A 106 -6.87 -40.41 28.20
C GLN A 106 -6.49 -40.25 29.66
N ARG A 107 -6.33 -39.00 30.11
CA ARG A 107 -6.24 -38.63 31.52
C ARG A 107 -7.54 -37.94 31.93
N LYS A 108 -8.26 -38.49 32.91
CA LYS A 108 -9.39 -37.80 33.53
C LYS A 108 -8.91 -36.49 34.13
N ILE A 109 -9.67 -35.42 33.94
CA ILE A 109 -9.34 -34.11 34.49
C ILE A 109 -9.54 -34.14 36.02
N PRO A 110 -8.56 -33.66 36.82
CA PRO A 110 -8.70 -33.62 38.27
C PRO A 110 -9.86 -32.72 38.72
N ASN A 111 -10.47 -33.04 39.87
CA ASN A 111 -11.51 -32.19 40.47
C ASN A 111 -10.87 -30.91 41.04
N GLY A 112 -11.44 -29.74 40.73
CA GLY A 112 -10.98 -28.45 41.23
C GLY A 112 -11.54 -27.27 40.43
N ASP A 113 -11.29 -26.05 40.90
CA ASP A 113 -11.56 -24.85 40.09
C ASP A 113 -10.47 -24.70 39.02
N LEU A 114 -10.89 -24.77 37.75
CA LEU A 114 -10.02 -24.66 36.59
C LEU A 114 -10.06 -23.27 35.94
N SER A 115 -10.80 -22.32 36.51
CA SER A 115 -11.03 -20.98 35.94
C SER A 115 -9.75 -20.17 35.76
N GLN A 116 -8.70 -20.47 36.53
CA GLN A 116 -7.37 -19.83 36.47
C GLN A 116 -6.46 -20.34 35.35
N PHE A 117 -6.80 -21.47 34.72
CA PHE A 117 -5.97 -22.08 33.69
C PHE A 117 -6.40 -21.69 32.27
N CYS A 118 -5.43 -21.59 31.36
CA CYS A 118 -5.61 -21.18 29.97
C CYS A 118 -5.25 -22.25 28.94
N GLY A 119 -4.59 -23.34 29.35
CA GLY A 119 -4.17 -24.40 28.43
C GLY A 119 -3.44 -25.55 29.12
N ILE A 120 -2.85 -26.42 28.30
CA ILE A 120 -2.04 -27.57 28.73
C ILE A 120 -0.63 -27.44 28.17
N TYR A 121 0.37 -27.66 29.01
CA TYR A 121 1.78 -27.77 28.63
C TYR A 121 2.25 -29.21 28.81
N GLY A 122 3.20 -29.63 27.97
CA GLY A 122 3.96 -30.86 28.19
C GLY A 122 5.18 -30.92 27.28
N ARG A 123 5.98 -31.96 27.43
CA ARG A 123 7.03 -32.30 26.47
C ARG A 123 6.90 -33.74 26.03
N PHE A 124 7.29 -34.02 24.79
CA PHE A 124 7.33 -35.37 24.26
C PHE A 124 8.70 -35.70 23.64
N ARG A 125 9.05 -36.99 23.61
CA ARG A 125 10.26 -37.51 22.97
C ARG A 125 9.93 -38.79 22.21
N VAL A 126 10.35 -38.85 20.94
CA VAL A 126 10.19 -40.00 20.04
C VAL A 126 11.54 -40.36 19.44
N PRO A 127 11.90 -41.66 19.32
CA PRO A 127 13.10 -42.08 18.61
C PRO A 127 13.13 -41.59 17.14
N PRO A 128 14.32 -41.42 16.54
CA PRO A 128 14.47 -41.08 15.13
C PRO A 128 13.74 -42.07 14.19
N GLY A 129 13.36 -41.61 12.99
CA GLY A 129 12.76 -42.45 11.93
C GLY A 129 11.23 -42.42 11.83
N ASN A 130 10.53 -41.70 12.72
CA ASN A 130 9.07 -41.66 12.81
C ASN A 130 8.42 -40.58 11.91
N PHE A 131 8.74 -40.59 10.61
CA PHE A 131 8.25 -39.60 9.64
C PHE A 131 6.75 -39.74 9.35
N GLY A 132 6.07 -38.61 9.08
CA GLY A 132 4.64 -38.57 8.71
C GLY A 132 3.63 -38.80 9.84
N LYS A 133 4.10 -39.16 11.04
CA LYS A 133 3.26 -39.41 12.23
C LYS A 133 2.98 -38.11 12.99
N LYS A 134 1.72 -37.92 13.40
CA LYS A 134 1.21 -36.74 14.11
C LYS A 134 0.63 -37.08 15.47
N LEU A 135 0.75 -36.11 16.39
CA LEU A 135 0.12 -36.09 17.69
C LEU A 135 -1.03 -35.09 17.72
N HIS A 136 -2.16 -35.49 18.28
CA HIS A 136 -3.32 -34.65 18.51
C HIS A 136 -3.75 -34.73 19.97
N ALA A 137 -4.15 -33.60 20.53
CA ALA A 137 -4.89 -33.54 21.77
C ALA A 137 -6.40 -33.45 21.47
N MET A 138 -7.22 -34.12 22.28
CA MET A 138 -8.66 -33.96 22.27
C MET A 138 -9.17 -33.75 23.69
N MET A 139 -9.97 -32.72 23.89
CA MET A 139 -10.78 -32.56 25.10
C MET A 139 -12.09 -33.33 24.91
N VAL A 140 -12.31 -34.31 25.78
CA VAL A 140 -13.46 -35.23 25.74
C VAL A 140 -14.42 -34.85 26.86
N LEU A 141 -15.56 -34.26 26.47
CA LEU A 141 -16.59 -33.84 27.42
C LEU A 141 -17.65 -34.94 27.54
N ALA A 142 -17.70 -35.59 28.69
CA ALA A 142 -18.59 -36.69 28.99
C ALA A 142 -19.90 -36.17 29.59
N THR A 143 -21.02 -36.43 28.91
CA THR A 143 -22.35 -36.15 29.46
C THR A 143 -23.09 -37.47 29.68
N PRO A 144 -23.55 -37.79 30.91
CA PRO A 144 -24.30 -39.01 31.17
C PRO A 144 -25.49 -39.16 30.22
N GLY A 145 -25.59 -40.31 29.55
CA GLY A 145 -26.68 -40.63 28.62
C GLY A 145 -26.63 -39.93 27.25
N LYS A 146 -25.53 -39.24 26.92
CA LYS A 146 -25.30 -38.64 25.59
C LYS A 146 -23.92 -39.02 25.02
N PRO A 147 -23.74 -38.97 23.68
CA PRO A 147 -22.41 -39.09 23.08
C PRO A 147 -21.47 -38.00 23.62
N SER A 148 -20.19 -38.35 23.83
CA SER A 148 -19.18 -37.36 24.24
C SER A 148 -18.97 -36.31 23.15
N GLU A 149 -18.74 -35.08 23.58
CA GLU A 149 -18.30 -33.98 22.70
C GLU A 149 -16.77 -33.93 22.66
N TYR A 150 -16.22 -33.61 21.50
CA TYR A 150 -14.78 -33.58 21.28
C TYR A 150 -14.34 -32.25 20.71
N TYR A 151 -13.35 -31.63 21.35
CA TYR A 151 -12.61 -30.50 20.81
C TYR A 151 -11.17 -30.93 20.56
N THR A 152 -10.53 -30.51 19.48
CA THR A 152 -9.20 -30.99 19.10
C THR A 152 -8.22 -29.88 18.77
N GLN A 153 -6.94 -30.17 19.04
CA GLN A 153 -5.80 -29.34 18.67
C GLN A 153 -4.61 -30.25 18.28
N GLU A 154 -3.82 -29.86 17.28
CA GLU A 154 -2.58 -30.58 16.92
C GLU A 154 -1.47 -30.25 17.93
N ILE A 155 -0.77 -31.27 18.44
CA ILE A 155 0.40 -31.10 19.33
C ILE A 155 1.66 -30.86 18.50
N GLY A 156 1.84 -31.64 17.42
CA GLY A 156 3.01 -31.56 16.55
C GLY A 156 3.29 -32.86 15.81
N ARG A 157 4.45 -32.93 15.12
CA ARG A 157 4.88 -34.12 14.37
C ARG A 157 5.89 -34.92 15.19
N CYS A 158 5.80 -36.25 15.16
CA CYS A 158 6.76 -37.12 15.85
C CYS A 158 8.21 -36.90 15.35
N ALA A 159 8.34 -36.59 14.05
CA ALA A 159 9.64 -36.35 13.41
C ALA A 159 10.40 -35.17 14.02
N ASP A 160 9.70 -34.18 14.59
CA ASP A 160 10.31 -32.97 15.16
C ASP A 160 11.15 -33.29 16.42
N SER A 161 10.94 -34.46 17.03
CA SER A 161 11.71 -34.90 18.20
C SER A 161 13.11 -35.35 17.80
N ALA A 162 13.23 -36.25 16.82
CA ALA A 162 14.49 -36.88 16.43
C ALA A 162 15.31 -37.37 17.66
N GLY A 163 14.65 -37.88 18.70
CA GLY A 163 15.27 -38.32 19.96
C GLY A 163 15.44 -37.23 21.02
N ASN A 164 15.10 -35.98 20.75
CA ASN A 164 15.16 -34.84 21.68
C ASN A 164 13.77 -34.49 22.25
N TRP A 165 13.75 -33.81 23.40
CA TRP A 165 12.51 -33.32 24.00
C TRP A 165 11.89 -32.18 23.19
N VAL A 166 10.60 -32.32 22.92
CA VAL A 166 9.76 -31.36 22.20
C VAL A 166 8.73 -30.79 23.14
N GLU A 167 8.88 -29.53 23.52
CA GLU A 167 7.84 -28.79 24.24
C GLU A 167 6.63 -28.52 23.36
N PHE A 168 5.43 -28.58 23.97
CA PHE A 168 4.18 -28.14 23.38
C PHE A 168 3.33 -27.37 24.40
N PHE A 169 2.54 -26.44 23.89
CA PHE A 169 1.55 -25.69 24.65
C PHE A 169 0.26 -25.65 23.85
N LEU A 170 -0.84 -26.00 24.50
CA LEU A 170 -2.18 -26.16 23.93
C LEU A 170 -3.14 -25.16 24.60
N PRO A 171 -3.23 -23.92 24.09
CA PRO A 171 -4.20 -22.95 24.59
C PRO A 171 -5.63 -23.46 24.39
N PHE A 172 -6.47 -23.37 25.43
CA PHE A 172 -7.87 -23.75 25.35
C PHE A 172 -8.63 -22.96 24.29
N SER A 173 -8.27 -21.70 24.09
CA SER A 173 -8.83 -20.84 23.04
C SER A 173 -8.63 -21.36 21.62
N GLN A 174 -7.69 -22.30 21.40
CA GLN A 174 -7.34 -22.85 20.08
C GLN A 174 -7.88 -24.27 19.85
N PHE A 175 -8.58 -24.86 20.81
CA PHE A 175 -9.28 -26.14 20.62
C PHE A 175 -10.50 -25.94 19.74
N THR A 176 -10.54 -26.65 18.62
CA THR A 176 -11.62 -26.56 17.62
C THR A 176 -12.65 -27.67 17.80
N PRO A 177 -13.97 -27.40 17.65
CA PRO A 177 -14.99 -28.44 17.76
C PRO A 177 -14.80 -29.49 16.66
N SER A 178 -14.92 -30.78 17.03
CA SER A 178 -14.69 -31.92 16.13
C SER A 178 -15.90 -32.85 16.06
N ARG A 179 -16.06 -33.78 17.01
CA ARG A 179 -17.13 -34.79 17.01
C ARG A 179 -18.18 -34.42 18.04
N ASN A 180 -19.45 -34.39 17.65
CA ASN A 180 -20.63 -34.08 18.50
C ASN A 180 -20.61 -32.71 19.22
N ALA A 181 -19.53 -31.93 19.11
CA ALA A 181 -19.35 -30.65 19.78
C ALA A 181 -20.10 -29.51 19.07
N SER A 182 -20.65 -28.57 19.85
CA SER A 182 -21.27 -27.36 19.31
C SER A 182 -20.24 -26.42 18.66
N ALA A 183 -20.67 -25.52 17.76
CA ALA A 183 -19.79 -24.56 17.07
C ALA A 183 -19.20 -23.43 17.98
N ARG A 184 -19.21 -23.60 19.32
CA ARG A 184 -18.72 -22.59 20.28
C ARG A 184 -17.21 -22.74 20.52
N ALA A 185 -16.56 -21.65 20.94
CA ALA A 185 -15.16 -21.66 21.37
C ALA A 185 -15.01 -22.47 22.68
N PHE A 186 -13.92 -23.24 22.77
CA PHE A 186 -13.63 -24.05 23.96
C PHE A 186 -13.12 -23.18 25.12
N GLY A 187 -13.46 -23.55 26.35
CA GLY A 187 -12.96 -22.90 27.56
C GLY A 187 -13.18 -23.74 28.81
N THR A 188 -12.47 -23.42 29.89
CA THR A 188 -12.49 -24.21 31.15
C THR A 188 -13.87 -24.30 31.80
N HIS A 189 -14.76 -23.33 31.54
CA HIS A 189 -16.16 -23.35 31.97
C HIS A 189 -16.99 -24.52 31.39
N LEU A 190 -16.50 -25.17 30.33
CA LEU A 190 -17.13 -26.36 29.74
C LEU A 190 -16.75 -27.66 30.46
N LEU A 191 -15.64 -27.65 31.21
CA LEU A 191 -15.09 -28.84 31.85
C LEU A 191 -15.88 -29.22 33.11
N LYS A 192 -16.15 -30.51 33.28
CA LYS A 192 -16.86 -31.12 34.40
C LYS A 192 -16.07 -32.30 34.97
N PRO A 193 -16.32 -32.68 36.24
CA PRO A 193 -15.81 -33.93 36.79
C PRO A 193 -16.16 -35.13 35.89
N GLY A 194 -15.14 -35.87 35.46
CA GLY A 194 -15.28 -37.02 34.56
C GLY A 194 -14.91 -36.76 33.10
N ASP A 195 -14.69 -35.49 32.71
CA ASP A 195 -14.10 -35.15 31.41
C ASP A 195 -12.63 -35.56 31.36
N ALA A 196 -12.08 -35.69 30.15
CA ALA A 196 -10.72 -36.19 29.96
C ALA A 196 -9.94 -35.43 28.87
N LEU A 197 -8.63 -35.34 29.06
CA LEU A 197 -7.68 -35.03 28.00
C LEU A 197 -7.27 -36.34 27.33
N GLU A 198 -7.61 -36.51 26.06
CA GLU A 198 -7.11 -37.57 25.19
C GLU A 198 -5.88 -37.08 24.43
N ILE A 199 -4.82 -37.87 24.41
CA ILE A 199 -3.72 -37.72 23.45
C ILE A 199 -3.83 -38.87 22.47
N SER A 200 -4.01 -38.52 21.20
CA SER A 200 -4.15 -39.43 20.07
C SER A 200 -2.92 -39.34 19.18
N ILE A 201 -2.43 -40.49 18.73
CA ILE A 201 -1.17 -40.61 18.03
C ILE A 201 -1.37 -41.53 16.83
N SER A 202 -1.08 -40.99 15.64
CA SER A 202 -1.05 -41.80 14.41
C SER A 202 0.22 -42.64 14.34
N VAL A 203 0.09 -43.88 13.89
CA VAL A 203 1.21 -44.82 13.72
C VAL A 203 1.21 -45.41 12.31
N GLY A 204 2.40 -45.82 11.86
CA GLY A 204 2.58 -46.52 10.58
C GLY A 204 2.47 -48.02 10.79
N THR A 205 3.29 -48.79 10.08
CA THR A 205 3.35 -50.26 10.22
C THR A 205 4.23 -50.74 11.37
N ASP A 206 5.10 -49.88 11.92
CA ASP A 206 6.06 -50.25 12.96
C ASP A 206 5.60 -49.80 14.36
N PRO A 207 5.81 -50.65 15.39
CA PRO A 207 5.59 -50.28 16.79
C PRO A 207 6.31 -48.98 17.15
N MET A 208 5.65 -48.15 17.95
CA MET A 208 6.18 -46.85 18.32
C MET A 208 6.20 -46.66 19.83
N LYS A 209 7.37 -46.24 20.34
CA LYS A 209 7.52 -45.76 21.71
C LYS A 209 7.62 -44.24 21.72
N ILE A 210 6.83 -43.60 22.56
CA ILE A 210 6.88 -42.16 22.83
C ILE A 210 6.89 -41.92 24.33
N GLU A 211 7.64 -40.92 24.75
CA GLU A 211 7.78 -40.55 26.16
C GLU A 211 7.23 -39.14 26.36
N PHE A 212 6.53 -38.91 27.46
CA PHE A 212 5.98 -37.62 27.86
C PHE A 212 6.48 -37.26 29.26
N ASP A 213 6.70 -35.97 29.48
CA ASP A 213 6.94 -35.40 30.81
C ASP A 213 6.28 -34.04 30.97
N SER A 214 6.29 -33.54 32.21
CA SER A 214 5.82 -32.19 32.56
C SER A 214 4.41 -31.85 32.05
N LEU A 215 3.54 -32.86 31.86
CA LEU A 215 2.17 -32.66 31.40
C LEU A 215 1.36 -31.98 32.51
N ARG A 216 0.91 -30.75 32.31
CA ARG A 216 0.25 -29.93 33.34
C ARG A 216 -0.69 -28.88 32.76
N PHE A 217 -1.59 -28.37 33.60
CA PHE A 217 -2.30 -27.13 33.30
C PHE A 217 -1.38 -25.89 33.40
N VAL A 218 -1.70 -24.87 32.61
CA VAL A 218 -0.96 -23.61 32.52
C VAL A 218 -1.82 -22.47 33.05
N LEU A 219 -1.26 -21.67 33.96
CA LEU A 219 -1.95 -20.50 34.51
C LEU A 219 -2.09 -19.40 33.45
N LYS A 220 -3.17 -18.62 33.52
CA LYS A 220 -3.41 -17.48 32.61
C LYS A 220 -2.23 -16.51 32.53
N GLU A 221 -1.54 -16.27 33.64
CA GLU A 221 -0.35 -15.41 33.70
C GLU A 221 0.88 -15.98 32.98
N GLU A 222 0.98 -17.31 32.81
CA GLU A 222 2.08 -17.97 32.10
C GLU A 222 1.86 -18.00 30.57
N GLU A 223 0.63 -17.76 30.09
CA GLU A 223 0.22 -18.01 28.70
C GLU A 223 1.12 -17.33 27.67
N ALA A 224 1.34 -16.03 27.84
CA ALA A 224 2.08 -15.23 26.88
C ALA A 224 3.55 -15.65 26.80
N THR A 225 4.22 -15.78 27.96
CA THR A 225 5.63 -16.14 28.04
C THR A 225 5.88 -17.57 27.55
N LEU A 226 5.05 -18.52 27.99
CA LEU A 226 5.19 -19.92 27.61
C LEU A 226 4.85 -20.15 26.14
N GLY A 227 3.75 -19.56 25.66
CA GLY A 227 3.35 -19.65 24.26
C GLY A 227 4.42 -19.11 23.32
N ARG A 228 5.01 -17.95 23.66
CA ARG A 228 6.14 -17.36 22.91
C ARG A 228 7.35 -18.30 22.90
N ARG A 229 7.76 -18.84 24.05
CA ARG A 229 8.89 -19.76 24.17
C ARG A 229 8.70 -21.02 23.32
N VAL A 230 7.56 -21.69 23.46
CA VAL A 230 7.27 -22.95 22.75
C VAL A 230 7.24 -22.72 21.24
N ALA A 231 6.62 -21.62 20.79
CA ALA A 231 6.59 -21.28 19.38
C ALA A 231 7.99 -20.96 18.83
N ARG A 232 8.81 -20.22 19.59
CA ARG A 232 10.22 -19.96 19.22
C ARG A 232 11.02 -21.25 19.06
N MET A 233 10.89 -22.18 20.01
CA MET A 233 11.56 -23.48 19.96
C MET A 233 11.12 -24.32 18.76
N ARG A 234 9.86 -24.21 18.32
CA ARG A 234 9.39 -24.84 17.07
C ARG A 234 10.20 -24.35 15.87
N PHE A 235 10.38 -23.03 15.71
CA PHE A 235 11.12 -22.48 14.58
C PHE A 235 12.62 -22.82 14.63
N MET A 236 13.23 -22.86 15.81
CA MET A 236 14.63 -23.29 15.94
C MET A 236 14.87 -24.73 15.43
N ARG A 237 13.90 -25.63 15.56
CA ARG A 237 14.02 -27.02 15.05
C ARG A 237 13.90 -27.14 13.53
N LEU A 238 13.34 -26.13 12.87
CA LEU A 238 13.26 -26.07 11.41
C LEU A 238 14.55 -25.53 10.77
N LEU A 239 15.52 -25.13 11.61
CA LEU A 239 16.85 -24.69 11.18
C LEU A 239 17.83 -25.86 11.23
N LYS A 240 18.69 -25.95 10.22
CA LYS A 240 19.75 -26.96 10.19
C LYS A 240 20.79 -26.69 11.29
N PRO A 241 21.36 -27.73 11.91
CA PRO A 241 22.50 -27.58 12.81
C PRO A 241 23.68 -26.91 12.11
N GLY A 242 24.49 -26.14 12.85
CA GLY A 242 25.66 -25.45 12.30
C GLY A 242 26.66 -26.37 11.58
N SER A 243 26.74 -27.64 11.99
CA SER A 243 27.57 -28.67 11.33
C SER A 243 27.11 -29.05 9.92
N GLU A 244 25.85 -28.80 9.57
CA GLU A 244 25.26 -29.10 8.27
C GLU A 244 25.21 -27.87 7.34
N ILE A 245 25.52 -26.69 7.87
CA ILE A 245 25.57 -25.43 7.13
C ILE A 245 26.94 -25.32 6.47
N GLY A 246 27.07 -25.81 5.23
CA GLY A 246 28.33 -25.82 4.50
C GLY A 246 28.74 -24.41 4.07
N GLY A 247 29.80 -23.84 4.67
CA GLY A 247 30.60 -22.72 4.14
C GLY A 247 29.85 -21.49 3.60
N ASN A 248 28.58 -21.28 3.95
CA ASN A 248 27.71 -20.28 3.32
C ASN A 248 28.34 -18.88 3.41
N VAL A 249 28.70 -18.33 2.26
CA VAL A 249 29.36 -17.03 2.16
C VAL A 249 28.31 -15.95 2.31
N HIS A 250 28.29 -15.30 3.47
CA HIS A 250 27.58 -14.05 3.69
C HIS A 250 28.51 -12.85 3.50
N PRO A 251 28.01 -11.68 3.07
CA PRO A 251 26.63 -11.45 2.59
C PRO A 251 26.37 -12.15 1.24
N ARG A 252 25.12 -12.52 0.99
CA ARG A 252 24.64 -13.15 -0.26
C ARG A 252 23.41 -12.45 -0.87
N LEU A 253 22.87 -11.42 -0.23
CA LEU A 253 21.81 -10.59 -0.77
C LEU A 253 22.39 -9.25 -1.22
N LEU A 254 22.45 -9.00 -2.53
CA LEU A 254 22.84 -7.73 -3.16
C LEU A 254 24.28 -7.24 -2.89
N LEU A 255 24.78 -7.22 -1.65
CA LEU A 255 26.08 -6.66 -1.30
C LEU A 255 27.23 -7.68 -1.38
N HIS A 256 27.37 -8.38 -2.49
CA HIS A 256 28.41 -9.41 -2.66
C HIS A 256 29.13 -9.36 -4.01
N GLY A 257 30.31 -9.97 -4.07
CA GLY A 257 31.12 -10.12 -5.28
C GLY A 257 31.28 -8.82 -6.09
N LYS A 258 31.13 -8.93 -7.42
CA LYS A 258 31.26 -7.79 -8.35
C LYS A 258 30.23 -6.68 -8.12
N ARG A 259 29.08 -6.98 -7.51
CA ARG A 259 28.07 -5.96 -7.20
C ARG A 259 28.55 -5.04 -6.09
N LEU A 260 29.12 -5.60 -5.02
CA LEU A 260 29.72 -4.80 -3.95
C LEU A 260 30.86 -3.92 -4.46
N GLU A 261 31.70 -4.44 -5.35
CA GLU A 261 32.76 -3.66 -6.02
C GLU A 261 32.19 -2.48 -6.81
N ARG A 262 31.13 -2.70 -7.59
CA ARG A 262 30.46 -1.62 -8.34
C ARG A 262 29.85 -0.57 -7.41
N ILE A 263 29.18 -1.00 -6.34
CA ILE A 263 28.59 -0.09 -5.36
C ILE A 263 29.67 0.78 -4.70
N ARG A 264 30.82 0.20 -4.35
CA ARG A 264 31.96 0.97 -3.80
C ARG A 264 32.53 1.95 -4.81
N ALA A 265 32.55 1.62 -6.10
CA ALA A 265 33.03 2.52 -7.14
C ALA A 265 32.17 3.79 -7.28
N LYS A 266 30.87 3.72 -6.99
CA LYS A 266 29.95 4.89 -7.01
C LYS A 266 30.43 6.03 -6.11
N ALA A 267 31.13 5.72 -5.02
CA ALA A 267 31.70 6.73 -4.12
C ALA A 267 32.73 7.65 -4.79
N SER A 268 33.28 7.25 -5.94
CA SER A 268 34.33 8.00 -6.66
C SER A 268 33.89 8.42 -8.06
N GLU A 269 32.61 8.22 -8.42
CA GLU A 269 32.10 8.42 -9.78
C GLU A 269 31.73 9.89 -10.09
N GLY A 270 31.68 10.76 -9.08
CA GLY A 270 31.22 12.14 -9.24
C GLY A 270 29.70 12.26 -9.41
N GLY A 271 29.21 13.51 -9.50
CA GLY A 271 27.82 13.81 -9.82
C GLY A 271 26.78 13.16 -8.89
N ILE A 272 25.67 12.71 -9.48
CA ILE A 272 24.52 12.16 -8.72
C ILE A 272 24.83 10.82 -8.06
N GLN A 273 25.73 10.00 -8.62
CA GLN A 273 26.12 8.71 -8.03
C GLN A 273 26.91 8.91 -6.74
N GLN A 274 27.90 9.82 -6.76
CA GLN A 274 28.64 10.18 -5.56
C GLN A 274 27.73 10.84 -4.52
N ALA A 275 26.88 11.78 -4.91
CA ALA A 275 25.95 12.45 -3.99
C ALA A 275 24.99 11.46 -3.30
N GLY A 276 24.47 10.46 -4.02
CA GLY A 276 23.65 9.41 -3.42
C GLY A 276 24.42 8.49 -2.46
N PHE A 277 25.68 8.19 -2.77
CA PHE A 277 26.55 7.44 -1.87
C PHE A 277 26.86 8.23 -0.59
N GLU A 278 27.26 9.50 -0.72
CA GLU A 278 27.53 10.38 0.41
C GLU A 278 26.30 10.52 1.30
N ARG A 279 25.12 10.69 0.69
CA ARG A 279 23.86 10.74 1.43
C ARG A 279 23.58 9.46 2.22
N LEU A 280 23.84 8.28 1.65
CA LEU A 280 23.70 7.02 2.36
C LEU A 280 24.60 6.96 3.61
N MET A 281 25.84 7.44 3.49
CA MET A 281 26.80 7.46 4.60
C MET A 281 26.40 8.47 5.69
N GLU A 282 25.87 9.64 5.32
CA GLU A 282 25.31 10.60 6.27
C GLU A 282 24.14 10.03 7.07
N LEU A 283 23.22 9.35 6.38
CA LEU A 283 22.07 8.70 7.02
C LEU A 283 22.50 7.57 7.96
N ALA A 284 23.55 6.81 7.61
CA ALA A 284 24.11 5.81 8.51
C ALA A 284 24.70 6.42 9.80
N GLU A 285 25.41 7.54 9.71
CA GLU A 285 25.89 8.27 10.90
C GLU A 285 24.73 8.79 11.77
N ASP A 286 23.64 9.24 11.15
CA ASP A 286 22.44 9.67 11.87
C ASP A 286 21.72 8.49 12.55
N ALA A 287 21.58 7.35 11.85
CA ALA A 287 21.03 6.12 12.38
C ALA A 287 21.83 5.61 13.59
N MET A 288 23.17 5.65 13.54
CA MET A 288 24.02 5.28 14.67
C MET A 288 23.75 6.11 15.93
N LYS A 289 23.41 7.40 15.78
CA LYS A 289 23.10 8.30 16.91
C LYS A 289 21.69 8.07 17.46
N LYS A 290 20.73 7.76 16.59
CA LYS A 290 19.30 7.67 16.93
C LYS A 290 18.88 6.29 17.43
N ILE A 291 19.50 5.22 16.93
CA ILE A 291 19.17 3.84 17.31
C ILE A 291 19.83 3.54 18.66
N ASP A 292 18.99 3.34 19.68
CA ASP A 292 19.41 2.71 20.93
C ASP A 292 19.58 1.20 20.67
N ALA A 293 20.83 0.73 20.59
CA ALA A 293 21.11 -0.68 20.30
C ALA A 293 20.69 -1.64 21.42
N GLU A 294 20.51 -1.16 22.66
CA GLU A 294 20.08 -2.00 23.78
C GLU A 294 18.55 -2.12 23.83
N ALA A 295 17.82 -1.06 23.43
CA ALA A 295 16.37 -1.02 23.44
C ALA A 295 15.76 -0.43 22.15
N PRO A 296 16.05 -1.01 20.98
CA PRO A 296 15.73 -0.41 19.68
C PRO A 296 14.22 -0.22 19.43
N LEU A 297 13.38 -1.05 20.06
CA LEU A 297 11.92 -1.01 19.92
C LEU A 297 11.21 -0.33 21.10
N LYS A 298 11.94 0.29 22.03
CA LYS A 298 11.36 0.87 23.26
C LYS A 298 10.16 1.77 23.00
N ARG A 299 10.21 2.59 21.94
CA ARG A 299 9.10 3.49 21.57
C ARG A 299 7.88 2.77 21.03
N ALA A 300 8.06 1.69 20.26
CA ALA A 300 6.94 0.90 19.74
C ALA A 300 6.19 0.15 20.85
N PHE A 301 6.90 -0.32 21.89
CA PHE A 301 6.28 -1.00 23.04
C PHE A 301 5.66 -0.04 24.06
N ALA A 302 6.03 1.25 24.01
CA ALA A 302 5.36 2.31 24.76
C ALA A 302 4.14 2.88 24.02
N TYR A 303 3.76 2.31 22.88
CA TYR A 303 2.61 2.77 22.11
C TYR A 303 1.30 2.42 22.81
N GLU A 304 0.44 3.42 22.98
CA GLU A 304 -0.90 3.26 23.54
C GLU A 304 -1.96 3.63 22.50
N LEU A 305 -3.03 2.83 22.47
CA LEU A 305 -4.19 3.08 21.62
C LEU A 305 -4.92 4.34 22.09
N ASN A 306 -5.26 5.22 21.16
CA ASN A 306 -6.14 6.35 21.44
C ASN A 306 -7.60 5.90 21.25
N PRO A 307 -8.45 5.91 22.29
CA PRO A 307 -9.85 5.47 22.19
C PRO A 307 -10.72 6.42 21.36
N GLU A 308 -10.28 7.66 21.11
CA GLU A 308 -10.99 8.63 20.28
C GLU A 308 -10.75 8.40 18.77
N MET A 309 -9.73 7.60 18.42
CA MET A 309 -9.37 7.30 17.04
C MET A 309 -10.03 6.03 16.51
N THR A 310 -10.33 6.03 15.22
CA THR A 310 -10.78 4.81 14.52
C THR A 310 -9.70 3.71 14.57
N PRO A 311 -10.07 2.43 14.43
CA PRO A 311 -9.10 1.35 14.33
C PRO A 311 -8.08 1.55 13.20
N HIS A 312 -8.50 2.13 12.07
CA HIS A 312 -7.61 2.44 10.95
C HIS A 312 -6.55 3.49 11.32
N GLN A 313 -6.96 4.59 11.96
CA GLN A 313 -6.04 5.64 12.41
C GLN A 313 -5.04 5.12 13.44
N ASN A 314 -5.50 4.33 14.41
CA ASN A 314 -4.63 3.70 15.40
C ASN A 314 -3.58 2.78 14.74
N ARG A 315 -3.97 2.00 13.73
CA ARG A 315 -3.02 1.16 12.96
C ARG A 315 -1.96 1.98 12.24
N GLY A 316 -2.38 3.06 11.57
CA GLY A 316 -1.47 3.98 10.88
C GLY A 316 -0.46 4.64 11.84
N ARG A 317 -0.91 5.03 13.04
CA ARG A 317 -0.03 5.65 14.04
C ARG A 317 0.97 4.66 14.64
N PHE A 318 0.58 3.41 14.88
CA PHE A 318 1.51 2.37 15.30
C PHE A 318 2.56 2.10 14.22
N GLU A 319 2.14 1.97 12.96
CA GLU A 319 3.07 1.80 11.83
C GLU A 319 4.03 3.00 11.69
N GLY A 320 3.52 4.22 11.82
CA GLY A 320 4.33 5.45 11.88
C GLY A 320 5.28 5.53 13.07
N THR A 321 5.07 4.71 14.11
CA THR A 321 6.00 4.57 15.25
C THR A 321 7.06 3.50 15.01
N LEU A 322 6.67 2.36 14.42
CA LEU A 322 7.57 1.22 14.22
C LEU A 322 8.54 1.43 13.03
N ASN A 323 8.03 1.90 11.88
CA ASN A 323 8.84 2.01 10.66
C ASN A 323 10.10 2.89 10.83
N PRO A 324 10.04 4.07 11.49
CA PRO A 324 11.22 4.90 11.74
C PRO A 324 12.27 4.26 12.69
N LEU A 325 11.92 3.19 13.41
CA LEU A 325 12.85 2.46 14.28
C LEU A 325 13.59 1.35 13.53
N VAL A 326 12.96 0.77 12.51
CA VAL A 326 13.47 -0.44 11.84
C VAL A 326 14.17 -0.13 10.51
N ILE A 327 13.61 0.77 9.70
CA ILE A 327 14.15 1.06 8.35
C ILE A 327 15.59 1.61 8.41
N PRO A 328 15.96 2.57 9.28
CA PRO A 328 17.32 3.09 9.32
C PRO A 328 18.39 2.05 9.70
N LEU A 329 18.00 0.93 10.30
CA LEU A 329 18.93 -0.16 10.60
C LEU A 329 19.42 -0.85 9.31
N GLU A 330 18.60 -0.91 8.25
CA GLU A 330 19.02 -1.42 6.94
C GLU A 330 20.11 -0.53 6.33
N THR A 331 19.93 0.79 6.40
CA THR A 331 20.92 1.79 5.98
C THR A 331 22.25 1.59 6.71
N LEU A 332 22.18 1.46 8.05
CA LEU A 332 23.37 1.27 8.88
C LEU A 332 24.09 -0.05 8.58
N ALA A 333 23.34 -1.13 8.38
CA ALA A 333 23.87 -2.44 8.02
C ALA A 333 24.53 -2.43 6.63
N ALA A 334 23.89 -1.81 5.64
CA ALA A 334 24.46 -1.65 4.30
C ALA A 334 25.76 -0.85 4.35
N ALA A 335 25.74 0.30 5.05
CA ALA A 335 26.91 1.15 5.20
C ALA A 335 28.08 0.41 5.88
N ALA A 336 27.81 -0.45 6.86
CA ALA A 336 28.83 -1.29 7.49
C ALA A 336 29.54 -2.20 6.48
N VAL A 337 28.78 -2.90 5.62
CA VAL A 337 29.35 -3.80 4.59
C VAL A 337 30.07 -3.02 3.50
N ILE A 338 29.47 -1.94 3.01
CA ILE A 338 30.00 -1.12 1.92
C ILE A 338 31.31 -0.47 2.34
N SER A 339 31.34 0.19 3.52
CA SER A 339 32.52 0.93 4.00
C SER A 339 33.54 0.08 4.76
N GLY A 340 33.14 -1.07 5.31
CA GLY A 340 33.96 -1.86 6.24
C GLY A 340 34.08 -1.24 7.65
N ASN A 341 33.28 -0.22 7.99
CA ASN A 341 33.35 0.45 9.29
C ASN A 341 32.77 -0.44 10.42
N GLU A 342 33.64 -1.01 11.24
CA GLU A 342 33.23 -1.89 12.35
C GLU A 342 32.31 -1.24 13.37
N ARG A 343 32.34 0.09 13.54
CA ARG A 343 31.43 0.77 14.48
C ARG A 343 29.98 0.57 14.05
N TYR A 344 29.69 0.75 12.76
CA TYR A 344 28.35 0.54 12.21
C TYR A 344 27.93 -0.91 12.38
N GLY A 345 28.81 -1.85 11.99
CA GLY A 345 28.52 -3.28 12.04
C GLY A 345 28.19 -3.78 13.45
N LYS A 346 29.02 -3.45 14.46
CA LYS A 346 28.79 -3.87 15.85
C LYS A 346 27.53 -3.25 16.45
N HIS A 347 27.28 -1.96 16.18
CA HIS A 347 26.08 -1.28 16.69
C HIS A 347 24.80 -1.83 16.06
N ALA A 348 24.81 -2.04 14.75
CA ALA A 348 23.68 -2.58 14.01
C ALA A 348 23.40 -4.04 14.39
N ALA A 349 24.43 -4.88 14.55
CA ALA A 349 24.27 -6.28 14.94
C ALA A 349 23.61 -6.39 16.32
N ARG A 350 24.07 -5.61 17.29
CA ARG A 350 23.49 -5.56 18.63
C ARG A 350 22.02 -5.10 18.60
N ALA A 351 21.71 -4.04 17.85
CA ALA A 351 20.34 -3.58 17.66
C ALA A 351 19.46 -4.65 17.02
N LEU A 352 19.93 -5.31 15.96
CA LEU A 352 19.19 -6.38 15.26
C LEU A 352 18.83 -7.54 16.19
N VAL A 353 19.80 -8.01 17.00
CA VAL A 353 19.58 -9.11 17.93
C VAL A 353 18.56 -8.72 18.99
N ASN A 354 18.69 -7.52 19.58
CA ASN A 354 17.75 -7.04 20.59
C ASN A 354 16.35 -6.79 20.01
N MET A 355 16.23 -6.34 18.75
CA MET A 355 14.96 -6.34 18.02
C MET A 355 14.37 -7.75 17.95
N ALA A 356 15.14 -8.72 17.44
CA ALA A 356 14.67 -10.09 17.24
C ALA A 356 14.24 -10.80 18.54
N ARG A 357 14.88 -10.46 19.68
CA ARG A 357 14.50 -10.94 21.02
C ARG A 357 13.24 -10.29 21.59
N THR A 358 12.97 -9.05 21.20
CA THR A 358 11.89 -8.23 21.80
C THR A 358 10.57 -8.41 21.06
N LEU A 359 10.61 -8.45 19.72
CA LEU A 359 9.43 -8.50 18.85
C LEU A 359 9.47 -9.72 17.93
N ASP A 360 8.52 -10.64 18.12
CA ASP A 360 8.30 -11.78 17.25
C ASP A 360 6.85 -11.82 16.73
N VAL A 361 6.52 -12.84 15.93
CA VAL A 361 5.23 -12.96 15.26
C VAL A 361 4.05 -13.19 16.23
N HIS A 362 4.34 -13.60 17.47
CA HIS A 362 3.35 -13.86 18.52
C HIS A 362 3.20 -12.67 19.49
N SER A 363 4.06 -11.65 19.38
CA SER A 363 3.90 -10.40 20.12
C SER A 363 2.57 -9.72 19.77
N PRO A 364 1.71 -9.38 20.76
CA PRO A 364 0.43 -8.73 20.48
C PRO A 364 0.59 -7.35 19.81
N GLU A 365 1.72 -6.66 20.05
CA GLU A 365 2.04 -5.34 19.51
C GLU A 365 2.00 -5.32 17.98
N ILE A 366 2.46 -6.38 17.31
CA ILE A 366 2.48 -6.42 15.83
C ILE A 366 1.07 -6.45 15.22
N SER A 367 0.04 -6.76 16.01
CA SER A 367 -1.36 -6.73 15.60
C SER A 367 -2.02 -5.36 15.81
N GLN A 368 -1.31 -4.41 16.43
CA GLN A 368 -1.76 -3.03 16.56
C GLN A 368 -1.61 -2.25 15.24
N GLY A 369 -0.67 -2.64 14.38
CA GLY A 369 -0.48 -2.08 13.04
C GLY A 369 -1.34 -2.75 11.96
N PHE A 370 -1.14 -2.31 10.70
CA PHE A 370 -1.68 -3.03 9.55
C PHE A 370 -0.97 -4.37 9.38
N TYR A 371 -1.58 -5.30 8.64
CA TYR A 371 -0.88 -6.54 8.33
C TYR A 371 0.42 -6.27 7.55
N TYR A 372 0.39 -5.28 6.65
CA TYR A 372 1.53 -4.76 5.89
C TYR A 372 2.68 -4.24 6.74
N THR A 373 2.44 -3.82 7.98
CA THR A 373 3.49 -3.34 8.91
C THR A 373 4.62 -4.38 9.10
N ARG A 374 4.34 -5.67 8.88
CA ARG A 374 5.34 -6.75 8.90
C ARG A 374 6.41 -6.60 7.82
N THR A 375 6.07 -6.00 6.67
CA THR A 375 6.95 -5.90 5.50
C THR A 375 8.33 -5.35 5.86
N PHE A 376 8.36 -4.19 6.52
CA PHE A 376 9.61 -3.49 6.82
C PHE A 376 10.42 -4.19 7.90
N TYR A 377 9.78 -4.65 8.98
CA TYR A 377 10.48 -5.37 10.05
C TYR A 377 11.11 -6.67 9.56
N VAL A 378 10.37 -7.48 8.79
CA VAL A 378 10.87 -8.75 8.24
C VAL A 378 12.00 -8.50 7.23
N ARG A 379 11.90 -7.45 6.42
CA ARG A 379 12.97 -7.07 5.49
C ARG A 379 14.24 -6.66 6.24
N THR A 380 14.10 -5.88 7.30
CA THR A 380 15.23 -5.50 8.17
C THR A 380 15.87 -6.72 8.82
N LEU A 381 15.08 -7.71 9.26
CA LEU A 381 15.61 -8.98 9.77
C LEU A 381 16.37 -9.77 8.69
N ALA A 382 15.84 -9.85 7.46
CA ALA A 382 16.47 -10.56 6.37
C ALA A 382 17.81 -9.93 5.94
N PHE A 383 17.82 -8.61 5.67
CA PHE A 383 19.05 -7.90 5.32
C PHE A 383 20.01 -7.82 6.50
N GLY A 384 19.51 -7.56 7.71
CA GLY A 384 20.33 -7.53 8.91
C GLY A 384 21.04 -8.87 9.13
N TYR A 385 20.33 -9.99 9.02
CA TYR A 385 20.93 -11.32 9.15
C TYR A 385 22.03 -11.56 8.13
N ASP A 386 21.78 -11.20 6.87
CA ASP A 386 22.71 -11.43 5.77
C ASP A 386 23.94 -10.50 5.83
N TRP A 387 23.71 -9.20 5.96
CA TRP A 387 24.75 -8.18 5.90
C TRP A 387 25.57 -8.10 7.18
N LEU A 388 24.97 -8.40 8.34
CA LEU A 388 25.65 -8.32 9.63
C LEU A 388 26.19 -9.68 10.11
N TYR A 389 26.09 -10.72 9.28
CA TYR A 389 26.45 -12.10 9.64
C TYR A 389 27.79 -12.24 10.38
N HIS A 390 28.83 -11.54 9.91
CA HIS A 390 30.19 -11.59 10.50
C HIS A 390 30.32 -10.91 11.86
N TRP A 391 29.38 -10.02 12.22
CA TRP A 391 29.33 -9.36 13.53
C TRP A 391 28.40 -10.06 14.52
N LEU A 392 27.62 -11.07 14.08
CA LEU A 392 26.74 -11.87 14.92
C LEU A 392 27.46 -13.13 15.43
N THR A 393 27.31 -13.45 16.71
CA THR A 393 27.72 -14.76 17.24
C THR A 393 26.84 -15.90 16.70
N PRO A 394 27.26 -17.17 16.76
CA PRO A 394 26.41 -18.30 16.37
C PRO A 394 25.05 -18.32 17.08
N GLU A 395 25.03 -17.96 18.37
CA GLU A 395 23.81 -17.87 19.18
C GLU A 395 22.92 -16.71 18.69
N GLU A 396 23.51 -15.54 18.47
CA GLU A 396 22.79 -14.38 17.94
C GLU A 396 22.19 -14.64 16.55
N ARG A 397 22.92 -15.35 15.68
CA ARG A 397 22.41 -15.80 14.38
C ARG A 397 21.20 -16.71 14.56
N MET A 398 21.22 -17.62 15.53
CA MET A 398 20.08 -18.49 15.82
C MET A 398 18.86 -17.69 16.27
N GLU A 399 19.06 -16.68 17.13
CA GLU A 399 17.97 -15.82 17.60
C GLU A 399 17.32 -15.04 16.45
N VAL A 400 18.12 -14.43 15.57
CA VAL A 400 17.60 -13.69 14.41
C VAL A 400 16.87 -14.61 13.44
N LYS A 401 17.44 -15.78 13.12
CA LYS A 401 16.81 -16.76 12.21
C LYS A 401 15.48 -17.27 12.74
N ALA A 402 15.40 -17.62 14.03
CA ALA A 402 14.16 -18.14 14.61
C ALA A 402 13.03 -17.10 14.54
N THR A 403 13.31 -15.83 14.84
CA THR A 403 12.34 -14.75 14.70
C THR A 403 11.94 -14.54 13.24
N LEU A 404 12.92 -14.45 12.33
CA LEU A 404 12.69 -14.27 10.90
C LEU A 404 11.81 -15.39 10.32
N LEU A 405 12.14 -16.66 10.60
CA LEU A 405 11.38 -17.81 10.13
C LEU A 405 9.94 -17.83 10.67
N GLY A 406 9.72 -17.36 11.91
CA GLY A 406 8.38 -17.25 12.47
C GLY A 406 7.47 -16.29 11.70
N PHE A 407 8.00 -15.14 11.27
CA PHE A 407 7.25 -14.23 10.41
C PHE A 407 7.03 -14.80 9.00
N ILE A 408 8.03 -15.49 8.44
CA ILE A 408 7.90 -16.14 7.13
C ILE A 408 6.78 -17.20 7.17
N ASP A 409 6.71 -18.04 8.21
CA ASP A 409 5.66 -19.05 8.40
C ASP A 409 4.26 -18.43 8.52
N ASP A 410 4.12 -17.30 9.24
CA ASP A 410 2.84 -16.58 9.34
C ASP A 410 2.41 -16.00 7.99
N ILE A 411 3.32 -15.30 7.27
CA ILE A 411 3.02 -14.73 5.95
C ILE A 411 2.66 -15.85 4.98
N TYR A 412 3.45 -16.94 4.93
CA TYR A 412 3.16 -18.11 4.13
C TYR A 412 1.77 -18.67 4.47
N THR A 413 1.51 -19.01 5.72
CA THR A 413 0.25 -19.64 6.15
C THR A 413 -0.97 -18.76 5.89
N ARG A 414 -0.86 -17.45 6.12
CA ARG A 414 -1.96 -16.51 5.90
C ARG A 414 -2.16 -16.21 4.42
N SER A 415 -1.15 -16.30 3.57
CA SER A 415 -1.32 -16.19 2.12
C SER A 415 -2.26 -17.27 1.57
N TRP A 416 -2.34 -18.45 2.20
CA TRP A 416 -3.26 -19.53 1.80
C TRP A 416 -4.68 -19.40 2.35
N LYS A 417 -4.82 -18.84 3.56
CA LYS A 417 -6.07 -18.86 4.33
C LYS A 417 -6.79 -17.52 4.34
N GLY A 418 -6.04 -16.43 4.26
CA GLY A 418 -6.53 -15.07 4.31
C GLY A 418 -7.17 -14.63 3.01
N SER A 419 -8.12 -13.69 3.10
CA SER A 419 -8.82 -13.09 1.96
C SER A 419 -7.94 -12.31 0.99
N TRP A 420 -6.65 -12.12 1.29
CA TRP A 420 -5.73 -11.30 0.53
C TRP A 420 -4.74 -12.08 -0.33
N GLY A 421 -4.46 -13.34 0.02
CA GLY A 421 -3.54 -14.18 -0.74
C GLY A 421 -4.20 -15.41 -1.36
N ARG A 422 -5.40 -15.79 -0.88
CA ARG A 422 -6.04 -17.07 -1.22
C ARG A 422 -6.51 -17.13 -2.67
N HIS A 423 -7.07 -16.05 -3.21
CA HIS A 423 -7.54 -16.00 -4.60
C HIS A 423 -6.58 -15.18 -5.48
N PRO A 424 -6.30 -15.57 -6.74
CA PRO A 424 -5.41 -14.82 -7.62
C PRO A 424 -5.77 -13.34 -7.79
N LEU A 425 -7.06 -13.01 -7.96
CA LEU A 425 -7.52 -11.62 -8.02
C LEU A 425 -7.40 -10.85 -6.70
N ASP A 426 -7.21 -11.53 -5.56
CA ASP A 426 -6.89 -10.84 -4.29
C ASP A 426 -5.40 -10.47 -4.23
N ARG A 427 -4.56 -11.08 -5.06
CA ARG A 427 -3.11 -10.80 -5.12
C ARG A 427 -2.78 -9.56 -5.92
N VAL A 428 -3.78 -8.79 -6.35
CA VAL A 428 -3.60 -7.46 -6.98
C VAL A 428 -3.65 -6.33 -5.95
N TRP A 429 -3.93 -6.64 -4.68
CA TRP A 429 -3.92 -5.66 -3.60
C TRP A 429 -2.49 -5.21 -3.28
N ASN A 430 -2.27 -3.91 -3.19
CA ASN A 430 -0.94 -3.31 -2.96
C ASN A 430 -0.14 -3.84 -1.75
N TRP A 431 -0.75 -4.46 -0.75
CA TRP A 431 -0.01 -4.89 0.44
C TRP A 431 0.54 -6.33 0.33
N ASP A 432 0.04 -7.15 -0.59
CA ASP A 432 0.54 -8.52 -0.81
C ASP A 432 2.01 -8.57 -1.28
N PRO A 433 2.44 -7.78 -2.29
CA PRO A 433 3.78 -7.92 -2.88
C PRO A 433 4.90 -7.58 -1.91
N GLY A 434 4.71 -6.53 -1.09
CA GLY A 434 5.68 -6.17 -0.05
C GLY A 434 5.90 -7.30 0.96
N LEU A 435 4.83 -7.94 1.43
CA LEU A 435 4.88 -9.03 2.41
C LEU A 435 5.55 -10.28 1.85
N VAL A 436 5.14 -10.73 0.67
CA VAL A 436 5.71 -11.94 0.07
C VAL A 436 7.16 -11.71 -0.35
N SER A 437 7.52 -10.49 -0.75
CA SER A 437 8.89 -10.14 -1.11
C SER A 437 9.84 -10.12 0.09
N CYS A 438 9.43 -9.55 1.23
CA CYS A 438 10.28 -9.59 2.42
C CYS A 438 10.42 -11.01 3.00
N ALA A 439 9.36 -11.83 2.94
CA ALA A 439 9.42 -13.23 3.33
C ALA A 439 10.32 -14.06 2.39
N GLY A 440 10.22 -13.83 1.07
CA GLY A 440 11.08 -14.43 0.05
C GLY A 440 12.55 -14.07 0.25
N LEU A 441 12.86 -12.79 0.53
CA LEU A 441 14.21 -12.35 0.90
C LEU A 441 14.71 -13.07 2.16
N GLY A 442 13.85 -13.29 3.15
CA GLY A 442 14.20 -14.03 4.36
C GLY A 442 14.57 -15.49 4.10
N ILE A 443 13.85 -16.18 3.19
CA ILE A 443 14.24 -17.53 2.75
C ILE A 443 15.59 -17.51 2.02
N LEU A 444 15.81 -16.55 1.11
CA LEU A 444 17.10 -16.40 0.41
C LEU A 444 18.25 -16.06 1.38
N ALA A 445 17.97 -15.30 2.43
CA ALA A 445 18.93 -14.98 3.49
C ALA A 445 19.32 -16.21 4.32
N MET A 446 18.48 -17.25 4.36
CA MET A 446 18.68 -18.51 5.11
C MET A 446 18.82 -19.73 4.18
N GLU A 447 19.14 -19.52 2.91
CA GLU A 447 19.23 -20.58 1.90
C GLU A 447 20.25 -21.65 2.33
N GLY A 448 19.85 -22.92 2.31
CA GLY A 448 20.67 -24.03 2.81
C GLY A 448 20.65 -24.19 4.33
N GLU A 449 20.05 -23.28 5.10
CA GLU A 449 20.04 -23.29 6.58
C GLU A 449 18.69 -23.68 7.19
N THR A 450 17.67 -23.91 6.36
CA THR A 450 16.35 -24.41 6.76
C THR A 450 16.13 -25.80 6.18
N LEU A 451 15.09 -26.50 6.63
CA LEU A 451 14.69 -27.78 6.02
C LEU A 451 14.05 -27.53 4.64
N ALA A 452 14.05 -28.56 3.79
CA ALA A 452 13.60 -28.44 2.39
C ALA A 452 12.13 -27.98 2.24
N ALA A 453 11.27 -28.24 3.23
CA ALA A 453 9.88 -27.82 3.19
C ALA A 453 9.74 -26.29 3.32
N GLU A 454 10.56 -25.67 4.15
CA GLU A 454 10.63 -24.23 4.35
C GLU A 454 11.30 -23.55 3.16
N GLU A 455 12.35 -24.14 2.59
CA GLU A 455 12.96 -23.65 1.34
C GLU A 455 11.94 -23.62 0.19
N ALA A 456 11.04 -24.60 0.12
CA ALA A 456 9.98 -24.66 -0.89
C ALA A 456 8.96 -23.50 -0.80
N MET A 457 8.88 -22.78 0.33
CA MET A 457 8.03 -21.58 0.45
C MET A 457 8.42 -20.49 -0.56
N LEU A 458 9.69 -20.43 -0.97
CA LEU A 458 10.20 -19.48 -1.96
C LEU A 458 9.41 -19.52 -3.27
N PHE A 459 8.97 -20.71 -3.71
CA PHE A 459 8.18 -20.87 -4.92
C PHE A 459 6.85 -20.10 -4.85
N GLN A 460 6.19 -20.13 -3.69
CA GLN A 460 4.92 -19.43 -3.50
C GLN A 460 5.13 -17.91 -3.43
N PHE A 461 6.15 -17.45 -2.70
CA PHE A 461 6.45 -16.02 -2.62
C PHE A 461 6.79 -15.43 -3.99
N ARG A 462 7.62 -16.14 -4.77
CA ARG A 462 7.93 -15.76 -6.16
C ARG A 462 6.67 -15.70 -7.01
N ARG A 463 5.79 -16.71 -6.91
CA ARG A 463 4.54 -16.77 -7.67
C ARG A 463 3.61 -15.60 -7.32
N HIS A 464 3.43 -15.29 -6.04
CA HIS A 464 2.59 -14.17 -5.62
C HIS A 464 3.08 -12.84 -6.17
N LEU A 465 4.38 -12.53 -6.03
CA LEU A 465 4.94 -11.32 -6.61
C LEU A 465 4.74 -11.26 -8.13
N ARG A 466 4.95 -12.38 -8.84
CA ARG A 466 4.69 -12.47 -10.28
C ARG A 466 3.23 -12.19 -10.62
N ASP A 467 2.29 -12.75 -9.86
CA ASP A 467 0.85 -12.56 -10.07
C ASP A 467 0.50 -11.07 -9.93
N TYR A 468 0.98 -10.36 -8.90
CA TYR A 468 0.80 -8.91 -8.77
C TYR A 468 1.42 -8.13 -9.94
N LEU A 469 2.66 -8.43 -10.32
CA LEU A 469 3.36 -7.74 -11.42
C LEU A 469 2.74 -8.02 -12.81
N THR A 470 1.76 -8.92 -12.90
CA THR A 470 1.05 -9.26 -14.14
C THR A 470 -0.43 -8.86 -14.09
N LEU A 471 -1.06 -8.88 -12.91
CA LEU A 471 -2.48 -8.60 -12.74
C LEU A 471 -2.75 -7.21 -12.12
N GLY A 472 -1.87 -6.72 -11.24
CA GLY A 472 -1.92 -5.36 -10.68
C GLY A 472 -1.30 -4.30 -11.59
N ILE A 473 -0.49 -4.75 -12.56
CA ILE A 473 -0.01 -3.96 -13.70
C ILE A 473 -0.64 -4.58 -14.94
N ASP A 474 -1.50 -3.84 -15.63
CA ASP A 474 -2.21 -4.37 -16.77
C ASP A 474 -1.27 -4.72 -17.94
N PHE A 475 -1.81 -5.44 -18.91
CA PHE A 475 -1.05 -5.89 -20.09
C PHE A 475 -0.63 -4.74 -21.03
N ASP A 476 -1.04 -3.50 -20.77
CA ASP A 476 -0.54 -2.30 -21.46
C ASP A 476 0.49 -1.53 -20.61
N GLY A 477 0.83 -2.03 -19.41
CA GLY A 477 1.82 -1.47 -18.49
C GLY A 477 1.26 -0.50 -17.45
N CYS A 478 -0.05 -0.35 -17.36
CA CYS A 478 -0.70 0.59 -16.45
C CYS A 478 -1.02 -0.06 -15.10
N CYS A 479 -0.61 0.58 -14.00
CA CYS A 479 -1.01 0.10 -12.67
C CYS A 479 -2.45 0.53 -12.37
N HIS A 480 -3.28 -0.42 -11.94
CA HIS A 480 -4.68 -0.16 -11.60
C HIS A 480 -4.83 0.90 -10.50
N GLU A 481 -4.01 0.84 -9.45
CA GLU A 481 -4.10 1.78 -8.31
C GLU A 481 -3.36 3.13 -8.52
N GLY A 482 -2.77 3.37 -9.69
CA GLY A 482 -2.06 4.62 -9.99
C GLY A 482 -0.57 4.64 -9.58
N PRO A 483 0.19 5.70 -9.96
CA PRO A 483 1.65 5.70 -9.87
C PRO A 483 2.18 5.57 -8.44
N ALA A 484 1.55 6.28 -7.48
CA ALA A 484 1.91 6.22 -6.06
C ALA A 484 1.82 4.78 -5.51
N TYR A 485 0.76 4.07 -5.85
CA TYR A 485 0.53 2.71 -5.43
C TYR A 485 1.28 1.65 -6.23
N LEU A 486 1.75 1.95 -7.45
CA LEU A 486 2.78 1.11 -8.08
C LEU A 486 4.03 1.04 -7.20
N SER A 487 4.50 2.19 -6.71
CA SER A 487 5.69 2.27 -5.85
C SER A 487 5.45 1.66 -4.48
N TYR A 488 4.35 2.03 -3.81
CA TYR A 488 4.00 1.50 -2.49
C TYR A 488 3.74 -0.01 -2.56
N GLY A 489 3.00 -0.43 -3.59
CA GLY A 489 2.47 -1.77 -3.72
C GLY A 489 3.52 -2.83 -4.03
N ILE A 490 4.43 -2.54 -4.97
CA ILE A 490 5.57 -3.43 -5.23
C ILE A 490 6.47 -3.54 -3.98
N GLY A 491 6.64 -2.45 -3.22
CA GLY A 491 7.31 -2.45 -1.93
C GLY A 491 8.74 -3.03 -1.98
N ALA A 492 8.97 -4.15 -1.31
CA ALA A 492 10.26 -4.86 -1.28
C ALA A 492 10.57 -5.66 -2.57
N GLY A 493 9.66 -5.68 -3.54
CA GLY A 493 9.76 -6.39 -4.81
C GLY A 493 11.05 -6.17 -5.61
N PRO A 494 11.64 -4.96 -5.70
CA PRO A 494 12.89 -4.76 -6.45
C PRO A 494 14.04 -5.59 -5.89
N HIS A 495 14.16 -5.62 -4.56
CA HIS A 495 15.20 -6.37 -3.88
C HIS A 495 15.02 -7.88 -4.08
N PHE A 496 13.78 -8.36 -3.98
CA PHE A 496 13.49 -9.78 -4.12
C PHE A 496 13.67 -10.27 -5.57
N ALA A 497 13.08 -9.54 -6.53
CA ALA A 497 13.23 -9.82 -7.96
C ALA A 497 14.70 -9.84 -8.38
N GLU A 498 15.50 -8.92 -7.86
CA GLU A 498 16.91 -8.86 -8.18
C GLU A 498 17.72 -10.00 -7.56
N CYS A 499 17.45 -10.36 -6.30
CA CYS A 499 18.08 -11.52 -5.67
C CYS A 499 17.73 -12.85 -6.37
N LEU A 500 16.52 -12.98 -6.93
CA LEU A 500 16.13 -14.12 -7.76
C LEU A 500 16.93 -14.13 -9.08
N ARG A 501 17.01 -12.98 -9.75
CA ARG A 501 17.76 -12.83 -11.02
C ARG A 501 19.23 -13.19 -10.86
N ASP A 502 19.88 -12.64 -9.83
CA ASP A 502 21.30 -12.89 -9.52
C ASP A 502 21.61 -14.37 -9.29
N ARG A 503 20.62 -15.15 -8.84
CA ARG A 503 20.71 -16.60 -8.62
C ARG A 503 20.25 -17.46 -9.80
N GLY A 504 19.81 -16.85 -10.90
CA GLY A 504 19.24 -17.57 -12.03
C GLY A 504 17.86 -18.19 -11.76
N LEU A 505 17.13 -17.70 -10.76
CA LEU A 505 15.79 -18.17 -10.36
C LEU A 505 14.65 -17.43 -11.10
N GLY A 506 14.99 -16.77 -12.21
CA GLY A 506 14.10 -15.99 -13.07
C GLY A 506 14.27 -14.48 -12.89
N ASP A 507 13.81 -13.75 -13.90
CA ASP A 507 13.86 -12.29 -13.97
C ASP A 507 12.42 -11.77 -14.08
N LEU A 508 11.83 -11.49 -12.92
CA LEU A 508 10.43 -11.05 -12.84
C LEU A 508 10.18 -9.72 -13.56
N PHE A 509 11.20 -8.89 -13.79
CA PHE A 509 11.03 -7.64 -14.53
C PHE A 509 10.70 -7.92 -16.00
N VAL A 510 11.43 -8.84 -16.65
CA VAL A 510 11.19 -9.18 -18.06
C VAL A 510 10.04 -10.17 -18.25
N GLU A 511 9.82 -11.06 -17.28
CA GLU A 511 8.77 -12.08 -17.28
C GLU A 511 7.34 -11.52 -17.09
N THR A 512 7.17 -10.27 -16.66
CA THR A 512 5.86 -9.71 -16.26
C THR A 512 5.55 -8.38 -16.97
N ASN A 513 4.44 -7.71 -16.61
CA ASN A 513 4.06 -6.41 -17.17
C ASN A 513 4.89 -5.25 -16.63
N TRP A 514 5.71 -5.46 -15.59
CA TRP A 514 6.53 -4.41 -14.98
C TRP A 514 7.41 -3.66 -16.00
N LYS A 515 8.03 -4.36 -16.95
CA LYS A 515 8.82 -3.73 -18.02
C LYS A 515 8.06 -2.70 -18.87
N LEU A 516 6.72 -2.77 -18.93
CA LEU A 516 5.88 -1.92 -19.79
C LEU A 516 5.49 -0.58 -19.12
N THR A 517 5.72 -0.45 -17.80
CA THR A 517 5.32 0.73 -17.03
C THR A 517 5.86 2.08 -17.52
N PRO A 518 7.04 2.20 -18.17
CA PRO A 518 7.51 3.50 -18.66
C PRO A 518 6.57 4.17 -19.66
N ILE A 519 5.81 3.40 -20.44
CA ILE A 519 4.83 3.92 -21.41
C ILE A 519 3.75 4.71 -20.67
N TRP A 520 3.16 4.07 -19.67
CA TRP A 520 2.08 4.63 -18.87
C TRP A 520 2.54 5.80 -17.99
N LEU A 521 3.67 5.64 -17.29
CA LEU A 521 4.23 6.74 -16.50
C LEU A 521 4.44 7.97 -17.40
N THR A 522 5.03 7.82 -18.58
CA THR A 522 5.23 8.96 -19.49
C THR A 522 3.91 9.62 -19.90
N ALA A 523 2.84 8.83 -20.09
CA ALA A 523 1.52 9.35 -20.42
C ALA A 523 0.87 10.13 -19.25
N GLU A 524 0.98 9.63 -18.02
CA GLU A 524 0.39 10.25 -16.82
C GLU A 524 1.18 11.42 -16.24
N LEU A 525 2.45 11.61 -16.62
CA LEU A 525 3.23 12.74 -16.13
C LEU A 525 2.66 14.06 -16.66
N LEU A 526 2.22 14.92 -15.76
CA LEU A 526 1.59 16.17 -16.14
C LEU A 526 2.60 17.12 -16.80
N PRO A 527 2.14 17.98 -17.75
CA PRO A 527 2.97 18.96 -18.43
C PRO A 527 3.89 19.80 -17.53
N ASN A 528 3.52 20.09 -16.27
CA ASN A 528 4.37 20.84 -15.34
C ASN A 528 5.64 20.08 -14.87
N ARG A 529 5.77 18.80 -15.23
CA ARG A 529 6.96 17.97 -14.98
C ARG A 529 7.32 17.90 -13.50
N ARG A 530 6.31 17.81 -12.63
CA ARG A 530 6.48 17.60 -11.19
C ARG A 530 5.44 16.71 -10.57
N GLN A 531 4.28 16.60 -11.22
CA GLN A 531 3.12 15.88 -10.69
C GLN A 531 2.66 14.79 -11.65
N TRP A 532 2.14 13.72 -11.07
CA TRP A 532 1.35 12.74 -11.81
C TRP A 532 -0.10 13.22 -11.88
N ASN A 533 -0.80 12.82 -12.93
CA ASN A 533 -2.25 12.91 -12.94
C ASN A 533 -2.80 12.04 -11.80
N ASN A 534 -3.77 12.59 -11.07
CA ASN A 534 -4.24 12.09 -9.78
C ASN A 534 -5.53 11.25 -9.88
N LEU A 535 -5.72 10.52 -10.98
CA LEU A 535 -6.84 9.59 -11.15
C LEU A 535 -6.61 8.29 -10.36
N SER A 536 -7.68 7.75 -9.75
CA SER A 536 -7.65 6.78 -8.65
C SER A 536 -7.01 7.36 -7.37
N ASP A 537 -6.87 6.59 -6.28
CA ASP A 537 -6.26 7.09 -5.03
C ASP A 537 -4.74 7.35 -5.19
N CYS A 538 -4.35 8.34 -5.98
CA CYS A 538 -2.98 8.82 -6.03
C CYS A 538 -2.95 10.33 -5.80
N GLY A 539 -2.06 10.78 -4.90
CA GLY A 539 -1.78 12.21 -4.75
C GLY A 539 -0.97 12.73 -5.93
N SER A 540 -0.98 14.05 -6.14
CA SER A 540 -0.20 14.70 -7.21
C SER A 540 1.32 14.58 -7.00
N GLY A 541 1.78 14.36 -5.77
CA GLY A 541 3.19 14.19 -5.40
C GLY A 541 3.60 12.75 -5.14
N GLN A 542 4.89 12.47 -5.32
CA GLN A 542 5.53 11.21 -4.89
C GLN A 542 6.82 11.49 -4.14
N ALA A 543 7.21 10.55 -3.26
CA ALA A 543 8.51 10.58 -2.60
C ALA A 543 9.64 10.41 -3.63
N ALA A 544 10.61 11.32 -3.58
CA ALA A 544 11.79 11.25 -4.43
C ALA A 544 12.60 9.96 -4.16
N GLY A 545 13.19 9.40 -5.22
CA GLY A 545 14.07 8.24 -5.10
C GLY A 545 13.36 6.91 -4.79
N SER A 546 12.12 6.71 -5.27
CA SER A 546 11.40 5.43 -5.13
C SER A 546 12.29 4.22 -5.51
N PRO A 547 12.38 3.18 -4.65
CA PRO A 547 13.12 1.96 -4.95
C PRO A 547 12.68 1.26 -6.24
N VAL A 548 11.38 1.29 -6.52
CA VAL A 548 10.77 0.68 -7.71
C VAL A 548 11.27 1.39 -8.97
N TYR A 549 11.33 2.71 -8.95
CA TYR A 549 11.77 3.49 -10.11
C TYR A 549 13.28 3.48 -10.29
N ALA A 550 14.05 3.50 -9.20
CA ALA A 550 15.49 3.32 -9.24
C ALA A 550 15.86 1.97 -9.88
N TYR A 551 15.16 0.90 -9.48
CA TYR A 551 15.32 -0.44 -10.06
C TYR A 551 14.86 -0.51 -11.52
N THR A 552 13.68 0.03 -11.82
CA THR A 552 13.14 0.04 -13.19
C THR A 552 14.12 0.74 -14.14
N CYS A 553 14.66 1.91 -13.75
CA CYS A 553 15.64 2.60 -14.57
C CYS A 553 16.95 1.80 -14.68
N GLY A 554 17.52 1.33 -13.57
CA GLY A 554 18.77 0.56 -13.60
C GLY A 554 18.70 -0.72 -14.45
N ARG A 555 17.61 -1.48 -14.32
CA ARG A 555 17.39 -2.71 -15.10
C ARG A 555 17.17 -2.41 -16.59
N LEU A 556 16.42 -1.35 -16.94
CA LEU A 556 16.25 -0.92 -18.32
C LEU A 556 17.55 -0.41 -18.94
N ALA A 557 18.37 0.35 -18.21
CA ALA A 557 19.68 0.81 -18.66
C ALA A 557 20.63 -0.37 -18.97
N GLU A 558 20.55 -1.46 -18.20
CA GLU A 558 21.29 -2.70 -18.50
C GLU A 558 20.77 -3.37 -19.78
N LEU A 559 19.45 -3.57 -19.89
CA LEU A 559 18.81 -4.26 -21.01
C LEU A 559 18.91 -3.49 -22.34
N ALA A 560 18.92 -2.16 -22.30
CA ALA A 560 19.08 -1.30 -23.47
C ALA A 560 20.42 -1.53 -24.20
N LYS A 561 21.44 -2.05 -23.52
CA LYS A 561 22.74 -2.36 -24.12
C LYS A 561 22.66 -3.51 -25.14
N THR A 562 21.69 -4.42 -24.99
CA THR A 562 21.52 -5.59 -25.86
C THR A 562 20.28 -5.54 -26.74
N ASP A 563 19.28 -4.71 -26.41
CA ASP A 563 18.12 -4.41 -27.26
C ASP A 563 17.95 -2.88 -27.37
N PRO A 564 18.84 -2.19 -28.13
CA PRO A 564 18.84 -0.74 -28.27
C PRO A 564 17.66 -0.25 -29.11
N VAL A 565 17.48 1.07 -29.15
CA VAL A 565 16.44 1.73 -29.94
C VAL A 565 16.50 1.31 -31.41
N ARG A 566 15.35 0.94 -31.96
CA ARG A 566 15.18 0.56 -33.36
C ARG A 566 14.75 1.78 -34.15
N ARG A 567 15.33 1.96 -35.35
CA ARG A 567 15.04 3.11 -36.20
C ARG A 567 13.55 3.20 -36.54
N GLY A 568 12.91 4.29 -36.12
CA GLY A 568 11.50 4.59 -36.44
C GLY A 568 10.49 3.74 -35.66
N GLU A 569 10.90 3.05 -34.59
CA GLU A 569 9.95 2.32 -33.76
C GLU A 569 9.00 3.28 -33.05
N LYS A 570 7.73 2.89 -32.97
CA LYS A 570 6.67 3.64 -32.34
C LYS A 570 5.64 2.68 -31.75
N LEU A 571 5.05 3.05 -30.62
CA LEU A 571 3.96 2.30 -30.02
C LEU A 571 2.75 2.37 -30.94
N GLU A 572 2.23 1.21 -31.32
CA GLU A 572 1.00 1.10 -32.09
C GLU A 572 -0.19 0.97 -31.15
N ILE A 573 -1.25 1.72 -31.43
CA ILE A 573 -2.55 1.59 -30.75
C ILE A 573 -3.64 1.32 -31.80
N PRO A 574 -4.76 0.70 -31.40
CA PRO A 574 -5.93 0.60 -32.29
C PRO A 574 -6.35 1.99 -32.78
N LYS A 575 -6.49 2.13 -34.11
CA LYS A 575 -7.00 3.38 -34.69
C LYS A 575 -8.45 3.63 -34.32
N GLU A 576 -9.25 2.57 -34.27
CA GLU A 576 -10.65 2.64 -33.86
C GLU A 576 -11.06 1.37 -33.08
N THR A 577 -11.89 1.55 -32.06
CA THR A 577 -12.64 0.50 -31.36
C THR A 577 -14.05 0.98 -31.06
N PHE A 578 -15.03 0.07 -31.05
CA PHE A 578 -16.46 0.39 -30.80
C PHE A 578 -17.12 -0.53 -29.76
N SER A 579 -16.29 -1.24 -29.01
CA SER A 579 -16.65 -2.10 -27.87
C SER A 579 -15.53 -2.02 -26.85
N GLY A 580 -15.85 -2.16 -25.57
CA GLY A 580 -14.80 -2.33 -24.57
C GLY A 580 -14.47 -3.80 -24.32
N LEU A 581 -13.79 -4.06 -23.21
CA LEU A 581 -13.29 -5.37 -22.85
C LEU A 581 -14.22 -6.10 -21.88
N SER A 582 -14.30 -7.42 -22.01
CA SER A 582 -14.92 -8.25 -20.97
C SER A 582 -14.11 -8.17 -19.67
N TYR A 583 -14.78 -8.27 -18.52
CA TYR A 583 -14.13 -8.24 -17.19
C TYR A 583 -12.85 -9.10 -17.09
N LEU A 584 -12.88 -10.36 -17.55
CA LEU A 584 -11.70 -11.25 -17.49
C LEU A 584 -10.55 -10.80 -18.40
N ALA A 585 -10.85 -10.11 -19.50
CA ALA A 585 -9.83 -9.62 -20.42
C ALA A 585 -9.04 -8.43 -19.84
N HIS A 586 -9.55 -7.77 -18.80
CA HIS A 586 -8.80 -6.75 -18.07
C HIS A 586 -7.69 -7.35 -17.20
N PHE A 587 -7.89 -8.57 -16.68
CA PHE A 587 -6.97 -9.27 -15.76
C PHE A 587 -6.30 -10.49 -16.41
N GLN A 588 -5.61 -10.28 -17.54
CA GLN A 588 -4.94 -11.37 -18.24
C GLN A 588 -3.74 -11.89 -17.44
N GLU A 589 -3.70 -13.20 -17.21
CA GLU A 589 -2.56 -13.86 -16.53
C GLU A 589 -1.31 -13.95 -17.41
N THR A 590 -1.43 -13.66 -18.71
CA THR A 590 -0.28 -13.61 -19.62
C THR A 590 0.18 -12.16 -19.75
N PRO A 591 1.48 -11.88 -19.57
CA PRO A 591 2.01 -10.55 -19.79
C PRO A 591 1.73 -10.04 -21.20
N GLY A 592 1.47 -8.75 -21.30
CA GLY A 592 1.21 -8.09 -22.56
C GLY A 592 2.42 -8.10 -23.51
N PRO A 593 2.16 -8.00 -24.82
CA PRO A 593 3.21 -7.92 -25.82
C PRO A 593 4.06 -6.65 -25.62
N ARG A 594 5.38 -6.80 -25.71
CA ARG A 594 6.30 -5.67 -25.71
C ARG A 594 6.44 -5.12 -27.13
N HIS A 595 5.87 -3.94 -27.37
CA HIS A 595 5.89 -3.27 -28.68
C HIS A 595 7.12 -2.39 -28.93
N LEU A 596 7.77 -1.90 -27.89
CA LEU A 596 8.97 -1.06 -27.97
C LEU A 596 10.23 -1.82 -27.56
N SER A 597 11.39 -1.49 -28.15
CA SER A 597 12.70 -1.98 -27.69
C SER A 597 12.95 -1.66 -26.21
N MET A 598 13.84 -2.41 -25.55
CA MET A 598 14.26 -2.06 -24.19
C MET A 598 14.96 -0.69 -24.16
N GLY A 599 15.65 -0.31 -25.24
CA GLY A 599 16.23 1.02 -25.42
C GLY A 599 15.18 2.14 -25.39
N ALA A 600 14.08 2.00 -26.12
CA ALA A 600 13.01 3.01 -26.12
C ALA A 600 12.30 3.09 -24.77
N LEU A 601 12.06 1.94 -24.11
CA LEU A 601 11.51 1.91 -22.75
C LEU A 601 12.47 2.57 -21.74
N ALA A 602 13.79 2.38 -21.89
CA ALA A 602 14.80 3.04 -21.07
C ALA A 602 14.81 4.56 -21.30
N GLU A 603 14.70 5.02 -22.55
CA GLU A 603 14.63 6.44 -22.88
C GLU A 603 13.39 7.15 -22.31
N LEU A 604 12.23 6.48 -22.37
CA LEU A 604 11.00 6.94 -21.71
C LEU A 604 11.16 7.00 -20.20
N MET A 605 11.69 5.93 -19.58
CA MET A 605 11.94 5.90 -18.14
C MET A 605 12.95 6.96 -17.71
N GLY A 606 14.00 7.18 -18.50
CA GLY A 606 14.97 8.25 -18.27
C GLY A 606 14.31 9.62 -18.35
N TRP A 607 13.41 9.85 -19.32
CA TRP A 607 12.63 11.08 -19.38
C TRP A 607 11.75 11.27 -18.14
N CYS A 608 11.02 10.23 -17.70
CA CYS A 608 10.22 10.25 -16.48
C CYS A 608 11.05 10.50 -15.22
N TRP A 609 12.22 9.88 -15.09
CA TRP A 609 13.12 10.08 -13.95
C TRP A 609 13.58 11.54 -13.88
N ASN A 610 13.93 12.12 -15.03
CA ASN A 610 14.48 13.46 -15.16
C ASN A 610 13.45 14.58 -15.02
N HIS A 611 12.20 14.32 -15.36
CA HIS A 611 11.12 15.31 -15.39
C HIS A 611 9.98 15.00 -14.42
N GLY A 612 10.04 13.91 -13.66
CA GLY A 612 8.98 13.51 -12.73
C GLY A 612 9.47 13.44 -11.29
N SER A 613 8.86 12.54 -10.51
CA SER A 613 9.16 12.34 -9.09
C SER A 613 10.52 11.71 -8.79
N GLY A 614 11.32 11.33 -9.80
CA GLY A 614 12.68 10.79 -9.64
C GLY A 614 13.73 11.83 -9.22
N ALA A 615 13.34 12.89 -8.51
CA ALA A 615 14.06 14.16 -8.35
C ALA A 615 15.59 14.01 -8.34
N ARG A 616 16.24 14.79 -9.21
CA ARG A 616 17.70 14.85 -9.49
C ARG A 616 18.55 15.38 -8.31
N ALA A 617 18.16 15.09 -7.07
CA ALA A 617 18.79 15.56 -5.86
C ALA A 617 18.95 14.41 -4.85
N PRO A 618 19.76 13.38 -5.17
CA PRO A 618 19.98 12.25 -4.28
C PRO A 618 20.51 12.65 -2.89
N GLU A 619 21.10 13.84 -2.75
CA GLU A 619 21.46 14.48 -1.47
C GLU A 619 20.28 14.70 -0.52
N ASN A 620 19.04 14.71 -1.03
CA ASN A 620 17.82 14.91 -0.22
C ASN A 620 17.07 13.62 0.10
N PHE A 621 17.56 12.47 -0.36
CA PHE A 621 16.86 11.20 -0.12
C PHE A 621 16.83 10.82 1.36
N GLY A 622 15.74 10.16 1.77
CA GLY A 622 15.65 9.44 3.05
C GLY A 622 16.24 8.03 2.96
N ASP A 623 16.30 7.33 4.09
CA ASP A 623 16.92 6.00 4.24
C ASP A 623 16.64 5.01 3.10
N ALA A 624 15.36 4.66 2.89
CA ALA A 624 14.97 3.66 1.90
C ALA A 624 15.31 4.09 0.45
N ALA A 625 15.17 5.38 0.15
CA ALA A 625 15.43 5.93 -1.18
C ALA A 625 16.93 6.00 -1.48
N ALA A 626 17.75 6.47 -0.54
CA ALA A 626 19.20 6.54 -0.67
C ALA A 626 19.81 5.13 -0.84
N LEU A 627 19.38 4.18 -0.01
CA LEU A 627 19.82 2.80 -0.12
C LEU A 627 19.45 2.18 -1.46
N ALA A 628 18.20 2.30 -1.89
CA ALA A 628 17.75 1.74 -3.16
C ALA A 628 18.44 2.39 -4.37
N PHE A 629 18.69 3.70 -4.33
CA PHE A 629 19.44 4.40 -5.36
C PHE A 629 20.86 3.83 -5.50
N VAL A 630 21.58 3.68 -4.38
CA VAL A 630 22.94 3.09 -4.39
C VAL A 630 22.91 1.65 -4.90
N LEU A 631 21.92 0.84 -4.50
CA LEU A 631 21.80 -0.57 -4.88
C LEU A 631 21.45 -0.78 -6.35
N PHE A 632 20.54 0.04 -6.91
CA PHE A 632 19.87 -0.28 -8.17
C PHE A 632 20.01 0.76 -9.27
N TYR A 633 20.14 2.05 -8.94
CA TYR A 633 20.11 3.08 -9.96
C TYR A 633 21.35 3.01 -10.86
N GLU A 634 21.10 3.00 -12.16
CA GLU A 634 22.06 3.23 -13.22
C GLU A 634 21.42 4.27 -14.16
N GLU A 635 22.23 5.11 -14.80
CA GLU A 635 21.70 6.19 -15.65
C GLU A 635 21.03 5.61 -16.91
N CYS A 636 19.74 5.91 -17.05
CA CYS A 636 19.00 5.63 -18.28
C CYS A 636 19.35 6.66 -19.36
N PRO A 637 19.41 6.26 -20.65
CA PRO A 637 19.32 7.23 -21.73
C PRO A 637 18.00 8.03 -21.59
N ILE A 638 17.94 9.23 -22.18
CA ILE A 638 16.81 10.14 -22.00
C ILE A 638 16.21 10.43 -23.37
N ALA A 639 14.92 10.18 -23.55
CA ALA A 639 14.20 10.66 -24.73
C ALA A 639 14.20 12.19 -24.75
N GLU A 640 14.60 12.83 -25.86
CA GLU A 640 14.46 14.29 -26.00
C GLU A 640 12.99 14.72 -26.04
N ASP A 641 12.18 13.96 -26.78
CA ASP A 641 10.74 14.09 -26.88
C ASP A 641 10.08 12.70 -26.87
N PRO A 642 9.29 12.35 -25.85
CA PRO A 642 8.55 11.08 -25.84
C PRO A 642 7.61 10.87 -27.03
N GLY A 643 7.17 11.93 -27.72
CA GLY A 643 6.28 11.86 -28.88
C GLY A 643 6.86 11.12 -30.09
N ILE A 644 8.18 10.86 -30.12
CA ILE A 644 8.80 10.02 -31.15
C ILE A 644 8.39 8.55 -30.99
N TYR A 645 8.23 8.09 -29.75
CA TYR A 645 7.85 6.70 -29.43
C TYR A 645 6.36 6.55 -29.20
N LEU A 646 5.70 7.60 -28.70
CA LEU A 646 4.32 7.50 -28.23
C LEU A 646 3.33 8.15 -29.23
N PRO A 647 2.21 7.49 -29.53
CA PRO A 647 1.09 8.12 -30.24
C PRO A 647 0.49 9.25 -29.40
N LYS A 648 -0.25 10.18 -30.03
CA LYS A 648 -0.86 11.32 -29.31
C LYS A 648 -2.03 10.90 -28.41
N LEU A 649 -2.63 9.74 -28.67
CA LEU A 649 -3.55 9.04 -27.78
C LEU A 649 -2.86 7.78 -27.28
N GLN A 650 -2.83 7.55 -25.98
CA GLN A 650 -2.51 6.26 -25.37
C GLN A 650 -3.77 5.66 -24.77
N PHE A 651 -3.94 4.34 -24.91
CA PHE A 651 -5.08 3.61 -24.37
C PHE A 651 -4.59 2.39 -23.58
N PHE A 652 -4.79 2.43 -22.27
CA PHE A 652 -4.47 1.36 -21.33
C PHE A 652 -5.73 0.57 -21.06
N ARG A 653 -5.89 -0.52 -21.81
CA ARG A 653 -7.16 -1.22 -21.96
C ARG A 653 -7.53 -2.00 -20.71
N GLY A 654 -6.55 -2.57 -20.02
CA GLY A 654 -6.79 -3.34 -18.81
C GLY A 654 -7.28 -2.45 -17.66
N ARG A 655 -6.65 -1.29 -17.43
CA ARG A 655 -7.17 -0.30 -16.47
C ARG A 655 -8.44 0.39 -16.94
N GLY A 656 -8.65 0.59 -18.24
CA GLY A 656 -9.72 1.44 -18.74
C GLY A 656 -9.37 2.93 -18.61
N LEU A 657 -8.16 3.29 -19.00
CA LEU A 657 -7.63 4.66 -18.97
C LEU A 657 -7.21 5.08 -20.39
N ALA A 658 -7.64 6.26 -20.83
CA ALA A 658 -7.20 6.87 -22.07
C ALA A 658 -6.58 8.24 -21.81
N VAL A 659 -5.42 8.49 -22.40
CA VAL A 659 -4.67 9.74 -22.26
C VAL A 659 -4.44 10.35 -23.64
N ALA A 660 -5.00 11.52 -23.89
CA ALA A 660 -4.87 12.24 -25.15
C ALA A 660 -4.07 13.53 -24.97
N ARG A 661 -3.19 13.82 -25.93
CA ARG A 661 -2.35 15.02 -25.97
C ARG A 661 -2.49 15.77 -27.30
N ASP A 662 -2.29 17.07 -27.27
CA ASP A 662 -2.31 17.92 -28.48
C ASP A 662 -1.12 17.69 -29.43
N GLY A 663 -0.07 17.04 -28.94
CA GLY A 663 1.10 16.65 -29.73
C GLY A 663 2.43 16.85 -29.02
N GLY A 664 2.47 17.41 -27.80
CA GLY A 664 3.73 17.63 -27.08
C GLY A 664 3.78 17.11 -25.64
N TYR A 665 5.00 17.08 -25.10
CA TYR A 665 5.33 16.80 -23.69
C TYR A 665 5.98 18.00 -23.00
N GLY A 666 5.84 19.19 -23.60
CA GLY A 666 6.30 20.46 -23.04
C GLY A 666 5.37 20.99 -21.96
N LYS A 667 5.83 22.00 -21.21
CA LYS A 667 5.07 22.61 -20.10
C LYS A 667 3.72 23.20 -20.49
N ASN A 668 3.52 23.54 -21.76
CA ASN A 668 2.30 24.16 -22.26
C ASN A 668 1.37 23.17 -22.98
N ALA A 669 1.76 21.90 -23.11
CA ALA A 669 0.97 20.92 -23.84
C ALA A 669 -0.39 20.69 -23.17
N LEU A 670 -1.42 20.42 -23.98
CA LEU A 670 -2.70 19.93 -23.49
C LEU A 670 -2.59 18.44 -23.14
N HIS A 671 -3.08 18.10 -21.95
CA HIS A 671 -3.21 16.73 -21.45
C HIS A 671 -4.66 16.50 -21.00
N LEU A 672 -5.31 15.51 -21.62
CA LEU A 672 -6.65 15.03 -21.28
C LEU A 672 -6.53 13.58 -20.84
N ALA A 673 -6.98 13.25 -19.63
CA ALA A 673 -7.09 11.87 -19.18
C ALA A 673 -8.56 11.53 -18.89
N VAL A 674 -8.98 10.32 -19.27
CA VAL A 674 -10.35 9.82 -19.11
C VAL A 674 -10.26 8.42 -18.52
N GLU A 675 -10.97 8.17 -17.42
CA GLU A 675 -11.01 6.87 -16.76
C GLU A 675 -12.43 6.29 -16.72
N ALA A 676 -12.55 5.04 -17.16
CA ALA A 676 -13.72 4.18 -16.98
C ALA A 676 -13.28 2.71 -17.10
N GLY A 677 -12.87 2.15 -15.96
CA GLY A 677 -12.32 0.81 -15.84
C GLY A 677 -13.13 -0.13 -14.94
N PRO A 678 -12.86 -1.45 -15.00
CA PRO A 678 -13.44 -2.40 -14.06
C PRO A 678 -12.95 -2.11 -12.63
N HIS A 679 -13.69 -2.61 -11.65
CA HIS A 679 -13.16 -2.70 -10.30
C HIS A 679 -12.04 -3.76 -10.24
N ALA A 680 -10.82 -3.34 -9.92
CA ALA A 680 -9.66 -4.22 -9.80
C ALA A 680 -9.40 -4.64 -8.34
N ALA A 681 -8.97 -3.70 -7.51
CA ALA A 681 -8.88 -3.84 -6.06
C ALA A 681 -8.64 -2.49 -5.40
N GLY A 682 -8.95 -2.42 -4.10
CA GLY A 682 -8.53 -1.36 -3.19
C GLY A 682 -8.85 0.03 -3.73
N HIS A 683 -7.81 0.71 -4.22
CA HIS A 683 -7.65 2.16 -4.38
C HIS A 683 -8.28 2.82 -5.61
N ASP A 684 -9.22 2.14 -6.28
CA ASP A 684 -10.06 2.75 -7.30
C ASP A 684 -11.07 3.72 -6.66
N GLN A 685 -11.51 4.77 -7.36
CA GLN A 685 -12.49 5.74 -6.85
C GLN A 685 -13.86 5.64 -7.57
N SER A 686 -14.90 6.28 -7.02
CA SER A 686 -16.26 6.25 -7.59
C SER A 686 -16.39 7.26 -8.74
N ASP A 687 -15.55 7.08 -9.75
CA ASP A 687 -15.15 8.07 -10.73
C ASP A 687 -15.37 7.62 -12.18
N LYS A 688 -16.21 6.60 -12.42
CA LYS A 688 -16.33 5.99 -13.74
C LYS A 688 -16.94 6.96 -14.74
N GLY A 689 -16.14 7.32 -15.76
CA GLY A 689 -16.43 8.40 -16.70
C GLY A 689 -15.94 9.76 -16.23
N THR A 690 -15.00 9.87 -15.29
CA THR A 690 -14.34 11.14 -14.96
C THR A 690 -13.35 11.54 -16.05
N PHE A 691 -12.94 12.82 -16.03
CA PHE A 691 -11.83 13.30 -16.82
C PHE A 691 -11.07 14.41 -16.10
N THR A 692 -9.78 14.55 -16.42
CA THR A 692 -8.94 15.68 -16.03
C THR A 692 -8.41 16.39 -17.27
N LEU A 693 -8.20 17.70 -17.16
CA LEU A 693 -7.72 18.53 -18.26
C LEU A 693 -6.69 19.54 -17.75
N ARG A 694 -5.51 19.50 -18.35
CA ARG A 694 -4.45 20.50 -18.17
C ARG A 694 -4.08 21.11 -19.52
N ALA A 695 -3.83 22.42 -19.56
CA ALA A 695 -3.33 23.10 -20.75
C ALA A 695 -2.52 24.34 -20.38
N PHE A 696 -1.58 24.76 -21.24
CA PHE A 696 -0.81 25.99 -21.04
C PHE A 696 -0.11 26.11 -19.68
N GLY A 697 0.27 24.97 -19.08
CA GLY A 697 0.95 24.92 -17.79
C GLY A 697 0.05 24.98 -16.56
N ALA A 698 -1.27 25.10 -16.72
CA ALA A 698 -2.22 25.20 -15.61
C ALA A 698 -3.30 24.11 -15.65
N ASP A 699 -3.76 23.72 -14.46
CA ASP A 699 -4.87 22.80 -14.28
C ASP A 699 -6.19 23.50 -14.60
N MET A 700 -7.05 22.85 -15.39
CA MET A 700 -8.29 23.43 -15.91
C MET A 700 -9.52 22.68 -15.42
N VAL A 701 -9.44 21.35 -15.43
CA VAL A 701 -10.43 20.42 -14.85
C VAL A 701 -9.63 19.49 -13.95
N ILE A 702 -9.75 19.66 -12.64
CA ILE A 702 -9.01 18.85 -11.66
C ILE A 702 -9.83 17.65 -11.21
N ASP A 703 -9.12 16.61 -10.77
CA ASP A 703 -9.68 15.66 -9.82
C ASP A 703 -9.43 16.17 -8.40
N SER A 704 -10.41 16.05 -7.51
CA SER A 704 -10.32 16.57 -6.14
C SER A 704 -9.35 15.74 -5.26
N GLY A 705 -8.80 14.65 -5.79
CA GLY A 705 -7.59 14.00 -5.27
C GLY A 705 -7.84 12.83 -4.33
N TYR A 706 -6.83 12.51 -3.53
CA TYR A 706 -6.76 11.25 -2.78
C TYR A 706 -7.80 11.16 -1.66
N GLY A 707 -8.52 10.02 -1.57
CA GLY A 707 -9.66 9.86 -0.66
C GLY A 707 -9.85 8.46 -0.04
N ASN A 708 -8.90 8.01 0.78
CA ASN A 708 -9.03 6.73 1.52
C ASN A 708 -9.52 6.92 2.96
N ASP A 709 -10.69 7.52 3.15
CA ASP A 709 -11.34 7.67 4.47
C ASP A 709 -12.76 7.09 4.54
N GLY A 710 -13.26 6.59 3.41
CA GLY A 710 -14.61 6.04 3.28
C GLY A 710 -15.74 7.04 3.47
N ASN A 711 -15.45 8.34 3.43
CA ASN A 711 -16.47 9.37 3.50
C ASN A 711 -17.23 9.43 2.15
N PRO A 712 -18.55 9.11 2.14
CA PRO A 712 -19.33 9.03 0.91
C PRO A 712 -19.51 10.36 0.18
N ASN A 713 -19.09 11.48 0.79
CA ASN A 713 -19.26 12.83 0.24
C ASN A 713 -17.92 13.56 0.02
N ALA A 714 -16.78 12.86 0.13
CA ALA A 714 -15.46 13.46 0.01
C ALA A 714 -14.65 12.83 -1.13
N SER A 715 -13.32 12.81 -1.01
CA SER A 715 -12.38 12.64 -2.12
C SER A 715 -12.48 11.33 -2.92
N GLY A 716 -12.95 10.22 -2.34
CA GLY A 716 -13.12 8.95 -3.08
C GLY A 716 -14.48 8.80 -3.80
N SER A 717 -15.40 9.73 -3.55
CA SER A 717 -16.80 9.67 -3.99
C SER A 717 -17.04 10.44 -5.29
N SER A 718 -18.12 10.12 -6.02
CA SER A 718 -18.51 10.87 -7.23
C SER A 718 -18.71 12.38 -7.05
N PHE A 719 -18.86 12.87 -5.80
CA PHE A 719 -18.95 14.30 -5.52
C PHE A 719 -17.61 15.04 -5.67
N ALA A 720 -16.51 14.29 -5.73
CA ALA A 720 -15.13 14.76 -5.92
C ALA A 720 -14.65 14.68 -7.37
N HIS A 721 -15.43 14.08 -8.27
CA HIS A 721 -15.03 13.77 -9.63
C HIS A 721 -15.92 14.47 -10.64
N ASN A 722 -15.39 14.70 -11.85
CA ASN A 722 -16.13 15.36 -12.93
C ASN A 722 -17.09 14.38 -13.61
N VAL A 723 -17.99 13.75 -12.85
CA VAL A 723 -19.05 12.82 -13.29
C VAL A 723 -20.43 13.47 -13.17
N VAL A 724 -21.42 12.92 -13.91
CA VAL A 724 -22.83 13.35 -13.80
C VAL A 724 -23.46 12.68 -12.57
N LEU A 725 -24.12 13.44 -11.70
CA LEU A 725 -24.92 12.90 -10.59
C LEU A 725 -26.36 12.63 -11.03
N ILE A 726 -27.03 11.66 -10.40
CA ILE A 726 -28.43 11.30 -10.68
C ILE A 726 -29.22 11.42 -9.38
N ASP A 727 -30.30 12.20 -9.36
CA ASP A 727 -31.14 12.43 -8.17
C ASP A 727 -30.32 12.90 -6.95
N GLY A 728 -29.31 13.74 -7.18
CA GLY A 728 -28.34 14.20 -6.18
C GLY A 728 -27.40 13.12 -5.62
N GLN A 729 -27.40 11.91 -6.20
CA GLN A 729 -26.58 10.78 -5.77
C GLN A 729 -25.37 10.56 -6.67
N GLY A 730 -24.29 10.08 -6.06
CA GLY A 730 -23.10 9.57 -6.73
C GLY A 730 -23.18 8.08 -7.06
N GLN A 731 -22.18 7.59 -7.79
CA GLN A 731 -21.93 6.15 -7.96
C GLN A 731 -21.69 5.50 -6.59
N PRO A 732 -22.08 4.21 -6.42
CA PRO A 732 -21.98 3.51 -5.14
C PRO A 732 -20.53 3.37 -4.67
N MET A 733 -20.29 3.81 -3.44
CA MET A 733 -19.00 3.67 -2.76
C MET A 733 -19.17 2.96 -1.42
N ASN A 734 -18.24 2.04 -1.11
CA ASN A 734 -18.04 1.53 0.25
C ASN A 734 -16.54 1.48 0.54
N TRP A 735 -16.03 2.49 1.26
CA TRP A 735 -14.61 2.82 1.42
C TRP A 735 -13.91 3.27 0.14
N HIS A 736 -13.90 2.42 -0.88
CA HIS A 736 -13.31 2.70 -2.19
C HIS A 736 -14.35 2.41 -3.28
N ASN A 737 -13.99 2.56 -4.56
CA ASN A 737 -14.82 2.11 -5.67
C ASN A 737 -15.21 0.66 -5.46
N SER A 738 -16.47 0.37 -5.75
CA SER A 738 -17.00 -0.97 -5.70
C SER A 738 -17.70 -1.33 -6.99
N SER A 739 -17.40 -0.66 -8.11
CA SER A 739 -18.24 -0.73 -9.31
C SER A 739 -17.43 -0.69 -10.61
N ASP A 740 -18.01 -1.19 -11.70
CA ASP A 740 -17.33 -1.28 -13.00
C ASP A 740 -17.72 -0.14 -13.94
N GLY A 741 -16.74 0.42 -14.64
CA GLY A 741 -16.91 1.23 -15.85
C GLY A 741 -16.22 0.59 -17.04
N GLU A 742 -16.39 1.19 -18.21
CA GLU A 742 -15.76 0.69 -19.44
C GLU A 742 -15.50 1.82 -20.45
N ILE A 743 -14.35 1.79 -21.12
CA ILE A 743 -14.11 2.54 -22.37
C ILE A 743 -14.68 1.71 -23.53
N THR A 744 -15.81 2.14 -24.07
CA THR A 744 -16.59 1.42 -25.09
C THR A 744 -16.34 1.92 -26.50
N GLY A 745 -15.49 2.94 -26.69
CA GLY A 745 -15.11 3.41 -28.02
C GLY A 745 -13.89 4.31 -28.02
N ILE A 746 -13.05 4.16 -29.05
CA ILE A 746 -11.88 5.00 -29.31
C ILE A 746 -11.81 5.30 -30.81
N ARG A 747 -11.38 6.50 -31.18
CA ARG A 747 -10.85 6.82 -32.51
C ARG A 747 -9.63 7.72 -32.38
N HIS A 748 -8.51 7.32 -32.99
CA HIS A 748 -7.27 8.08 -33.03
C HIS A 748 -6.99 8.56 -34.46
N SER A 749 -6.71 9.86 -34.63
CA SER A 749 -6.27 10.44 -35.90
C SER A 749 -5.23 11.54 -35.66
N GLU A 750 -4.73 12.20 -36.71
CA GLU A 750 -3.88 13.39 -36.56
C GLU A 750 -4.67 14.65 -36.17
N THR A 751 -5.95 14.73 -36.53
CA THR A 751 -6.80 15.91 -36.31
C THR A 751 -7.50 15.93 -34.97
N PHE A 752 -8.06 14.79 -34.57
CA PHE A 752 -8.77 14.65 -33.30
C PHE A 752 -8.67 13.22 -32.74
N ASP A 753 -8.90 13.10 -31.44
CA ASP A 753 -9.15 11.83 -30.78
C ASP A 753 -10.58 11.82 -30.26
N TRP A 754 -11.23 10.65 -30.28
CA TRP A 754 -12.52 10.42 -29.64
C TRP A 754 -12.41 9.26 -28.65
N ILE A 755 -12.98 9.45 -27.46
CA ILE A 755 -13.09 8.46 -26.40
C ILE A 755 -14.56 8.38 -26.00
N ARG A 756 -15.11 7.17 -25.84
CA ARG A 756 -16.44 6.93 -25.27
C ARG A 756 -16.33 6.03 -24.07
N THR A 757 -16.98 6.41 -22.97
CA THR A 757 -17.12 5.61 -21.76
C THR A 757 -18.57 5.21 -21.56
N SER A 758 -18.79 4.12 -20.84
CA SER A 758 -20.10 3.75 -20.27
C SER A 758 -19.96 3.48 -18.78
N ALA A 759 -20.81 4.14 -18.00
CA ALA A 759 -20.87 3.99 -16.54
C ALA A 759 -22.14 3.26 -16.07
N VAL A 760 -22.86 2.59 -16.97
CA VAL A 760 -24.13 1.89 -16.63
C VAL A 760 -23.93 0.87 -15.51
N ASN A 761 -22.83 0.11 -15.53
CA ASN A 761 -22.53 -0.84 -14.46
C ASN A 761 -22.19 -0.13 -13.16
N ALA A 762 -21.47 0.99 -13.22
CA ALA A 762 -21.11 1.79 -12.06
C ALA A 762 -22.36 2.21 -11.28
N TRP A 763 -23.40 2.67 -12.00
CA TRP A 763 -24.66 3.06 -11.37
C TRP A 763 -25.48 1.89 -10.83
N ASN A 764 -25.54 0.79 -11.56
CA ASN A 764 -26.50 -0.29 -11.28
C ASN A 764 -25.98 -1.36 -10.32
N PHE A 765 -24.66 -1.47 -10.14
CA PHE A 765 -24.06 -2.55 -9.37
C PHE A 765 -22.94 -2.07 -8.47
N ARG A 766 -22.78 -2.79 -7.35
CA ARG A 766 -21.61 -2.71 -6.47
C ARG A 766 -21.09 -4.09 -6.09
N TYR A 767 -19.81 -4.17 -5.75
CA TYR A 767 -19.17 -5.36 -5.21
C TYR A 767 -19.14 -5.28 -3.69
N ALA A 768 -19.61 -6.32 -3.02
CA ALA A 768 -19.42 -6.53 -1.59
C ALA A 768 -19.05 -8.00 -1.37
N ASP A 769 -17.93 -8.27 -0.70
CA ASP A 769 -17.42 -9.63 -0.49
C ASP A 769 -17.36 -10.49 -1.77
N LYS A 770 -17.00 -9.84 -2.90
CA LYS A 770 -16.93 -10.43 -4.26
C LYS A 770 -18.28 -10.80 -4.88
N GLU A 771 -19.38 -10.43 -4.25
CA GLU A 771 -20.71 -10.54 -4.82
C GLU A 771 -21.10 -9.24 -5.52
N LYS A 772 -21.61 -9.36 -6.75
CA LYS A 772 -22.16 -8.23 -7.50
C LYS A 772 -23.61 -8.01 -7.07
N LEU A 773 -23.85 -6.93 -6.33
CA LEU A 773 -25.15 -6.57 -5.76
C LEU A 773 -25.78 -5.40 -6.54
N PRO A 774 -27.09 -5.45 -6.83
CA PRO A 774 -27.79 -4.34 -7.45
C PRO A 774 -27.92 -3.15 -6.48
N THR A 775 -27.86 -1.93 -7.02
CA THR A 775 -28.04 -0.68 -6.26
C THR A 775 -29.48 -0.19 -6.23
N GLY A 776 -30.30 -0.61 -7.20
CA GLY A 776 -31.65 -0.11 -7.41
C GLY A 776 -31.74 1.20 -8.19
N GLN A 777 -30.64 1.71 -8.75
CA GLN A 777 -30.64 2.96 -9.52
C GLN A 777 -31.30 2.81 -10.91
N GLU A 778 -31.36 1.60 -11.46
CA GLU A 778 -32.04 1.28 -12.73
C GLU A 778 -31.69 2.20 -13.91
N VAL A 779 -30.42 2.56 -14.04
CA VAL A 779 -29.89 3.37 -15.14
C VAL A 779 -29.86 2.53 -16.43
N GLU A 780 -30.40 3.08 -17.51
CA GLU A 780 -30.40 2.46 -18.85
C GLU A 780 -29.22 2.95 -19.70
N LYS A 781 -28.93 4.25 -19.64
CA LYS A 781 -27.82 4.89 -20.36
C LYS A 781 -27.01 5.77 -19.42
N ALA A 782 -25.70 5.72 -19.57
CA ALA A 782 -24.74 6.57 -18.87
C ALA A 782 -23.46 6.67 -19.71
N ASP A 783 -23.62 7.06 -20.98
CA ASP A 783 -22.52 7.16 -21.93
C ASP A 783 -21.95 8.57 -21.93
N ARG A 784 -20.63 8.68 -21.98
CA ARG A 784 -19.92 9.96 -22.07
C ARG A 784 -18.92 9.91 -23.19
N HIS A 785 -18.85 10.97 -23.98
CA HIS A 785 -17.97 11.11 -25.12
C HIS A 785 -17.03 12.28 -24.89
N TYR A 786 -15.76 12.11 -25.24
CA TYR A 786 -14.72 13.12 -25.16
C TYR A 786 -14.05 13.21 -26.51
N ILE A 787 -13.96 14.42 -27.05
CA ILE A 787 -13.26 14.69 -28.31
C ILE A 787 -12.17 15.71 -28.05
N LEU A 788 -10.90 15.33 -28.19
CA LEU A 788 -9.79 16.27 -28.22
C LEU A 788 -9.52 16.66 -29.67
N VAL A 789 -9.74 17.92 -30.02
CA VAL A 789 -9.37 18.47 -31.33
C VAL A 789 -8.05 19.21 -31.22
N ARG A 790 -7.10 18.90 -32.11
CA ARG A 790 -5.75 19.48 -32.07
C ARG A 790 -5.68 20.84 -32.74
N SER A 791 -4.73 21.63 -32.25
CA SER A 791 -4.40 22.92 -32.85
C SER A 791 -3.89 22.77 -34.28
N THR A 792 -4.22 23.74 -35.11
CA THR A 792 -3.65 23.92 -36.46
C THR A 792 -2.55 24.95 -36.53
N GLY A 793 -2.21 25.62 -35.42
CA GLY A 793 -1.18 26.65 -35.35
C GLY A 793 -1.53 28.00 -35.98
N ASP A 794 -2.71 28.13 -36.59
CA ASP A 794 -3.19 29.33 -37.29
C ASP A 794 -4.27 30.09 -36.51
N GLY A 795 -4.12 30.11 -35.18
CA GLY A 795 -5.02 30.82 -34.27
C GLY A 795 -6.16 29.97 -33.69
N ILE A 796 -6.23 28.67 -34.01
CA ILE A 796 -7.12 27.71 -33.34
C ILE A 796 -6.35 26.97 -32.23
N PRO A 797 -6.67 27.17 -30.93
CA PRO A 797 -6.08 26.39 -29.84
C PRO A 797 -6.57 24.93 -29.88
N PRO A 798 -5.88 23.98 -29.24
CA PRO A 798 -6.48 22.68 -29.00
C PRO A 798 -7.67 22.84 -28.04
N TYR A 799 -8.73 22.06 -28.23
CA TYR A 799 -9.96 22.18 -27.43
C TYR A 799 -10.63 20.82 -27.24
N VAL A 800 -11.50 20.72 -26.24
CA VAL A 800 -12.22 19.49 -25.90
C VAL A 800 -13.72 19.68 -26.11
N VAL A 801 -14.41 18.64 -26.57
CA VAL A 801 -15.87 18.58 -26.57
C VAL A 801 -16.32 17.38 -25.75
N THR A 802 -17.22 17.58 -24.79
CA THR A 802 -17.85 16.50 -24.04
C THR A 802 -19.31 16.35 -24.43
N PHE A 803 -19.77 15.12 -24.60
CA PHE A 803 -21.18 14.81 -24.85
C PHE A 803 -21.65 13.67 -23.95
N ASP A 804 -22.65 13.95 -23.12
CA ASP A 804 -23.20 13.02 -22.13
C ASP A 804 -24.63 12.61 -22.51
N ASP A 805 -24.90 11.30 -22.51
CA ASP A 805 -26.19 10.68 -22.80
C ASP A 805 -26.63 9.77 -21.64
N PHE A 806 -27.60 10.27 -20.86
CA PHE A 806 -28.08 9.61 -19.64
C PHE A 806 -29.59 9.36 -19.68
N ARG A 807 -30.03 8.21 -19.14
CA ARG A 807 -31.45 7.85 -19.02
C ARG A 807 -31.68 6.77 -17.97
N LYS A 808 -32.76 6.86 -17.20
CA LYS A 808 -33.27 5.77 -16.34
C LYS A 808 -34.35 4.95 -17.03
N LYS A 809 -34.51 3.69 -16.61
CA LYS A 809 -35.41 2.71 -17.25
C LYS A 809 -36.90 2.99 -17.05
N ASP A 810 -37.26 3.74 -16.01
CA ASP A 810 -38.65 4.04 -15.66
C ASP A 810 -39.33 5.04 -16.62
N GLY A 811 -38.53 5.80 -17.39
CA GLY A 811 -39.02 6.80 -18.33
C GLY A 811 -39.60 8.05 -17.66
N SER A 812 -39.38 8.27 -16.37
CA SER A 812 -39.76 9.50 -15.66
C SER A 812 -38.70 10.59 -15.79
N GLU A 813 -39.08 11.82 -15.44
CA GLU A 813 -38.11 12.90 -15.25
C GLU A 813 -37.31 12.66 -13.97
N HIS A 814 -35.99 12.86 -14.07
CA HIS A 814 -35.04 12.79 -12.97
C HIS A 814 -34.13 14.01 -12.97
N GLU A 815 -33.52 14.28 -11.83
CA GLU A 815 -32.46 15.28 -11.77
C GLU A 815 -31.15 14.68 -12.28
N PHE A 816 -30.52 15.37 -13.22
CA PHE A 816 -29.15 15.07 -13.63
C PHE A 816 -28.29 16.31 -13.45
N THR A 817 -27.15 16.14 -12.77
CA THR A 817 -26.26 17.27 -12.43
C THR A 817 -24.89 17.07 -13.06
N TRP A 818 -24.53 17.93 -14.00
CA TRP A 818 -23.18 18.00 -14.57
C TRP A 818 -22.26 18.80 -13.65
N GLN A 819 -21.07 18.30 -13.37
CA GLN A 819 -20.12 18.88 -12.41
C GLN A 819 -18.80 19.27 -13.09
N TRP A 820 -18.18 20.36 -12.64
CA TRP A 820 -16.85 20.79 -13.04
C TRP A 820 -16.04 21.35 -11.87
N HIS A 821 -14.91 20.73 -11.60
CA HIS A 821 -13.98 21.08 -10.53
C HIS A 821 -12.78 21.88 -11.08
N ILE A 822 -12.41 22.97 -10.41
CA ILE A 822 -11.27 23.83 -10.79
C ILE A 822 -10.27 23.96 -9.62
N PRO A 823 -9.00 24.32 -9.89
CA PRO A 823 -8.02 24.55 -8.83
C PRO A 823 -8.46 25.61 -7.81
N PRO A 824 -8.00 25.52 -6.55
CA PRO A 824 -8.34 26.48 -5.50
C PRO A 824 -7.96 27.93 -5.82
N GLU A 825 -6.94 28.12 -6.65
CA GLU A 825 -6.49 29.42 -7.14
C GLU A 825 -7.38 30.03 -8.24
N ASN A 826 -8.44 29.37 -8.69
CA ASN A 826 -9.34 29.88 -9.73
C ASN A 826 -10.75 30.17 -9.18
N ARG A 827 -11.56 30.89 -9.97
CA ARG A 827 -13.00 31.12 -9.72
C ARG A 827 -13.81 30.96 -11.00
N PHE A 828 -15.12 30.80 -10.85
CA PHE A 828 -16.05 30.82 -11.96
C PHE A 828 -16.59 32.21 -12.25
N GLN A 829 -16.60 32.59 -13.52
CA GLN A 829 -17.42 33.65 -14.08
C GLN A 829 -18.55 33.02 -14.89
N ILE A 830 -19.78 33.11 -14.39
CA ILE A 830 -20.96 32.50 -15.00
C ILE A 830 -21.67 33.53 -15.87
N GLY A 831 -21.65 33.30 -17.18
CA GLY A 831 -22.48 34.03 -18.14
C GLY A 831 -23.64 33.17 -18.66
N GLU A 832 -24.57 33.81 -19.38
CA GLU A 832 -25.73 33.14 -19.99
C GLU A 832 -25.31 32.13 -21.07
N MET A 833 -24.31 32.46 -21.88
CA MET A 833 -23.85 31.62 -23.01
C MET A 833 -22.60 30.79 -22.71
N SER A 834 -21.89 31.08 -21.62
CA SER A 834 -20.61 30.44 -21.31
C SER A 834 -20.21 30.60 -19.85
N TRP A 835 -19.44 29.65 -19.33
CA TRP A 835 -18.85 29.68 -17.99
C TRP A 835 -17.33 29.67 -18.09
N THR A 836 -16.65 30.57 -17.41
CA THR A 836 -15.18 30.69 -17.49
C THR A 836 -14.53 30.47 -16.14
N SER A 837 -13.52 29.59 -16.08
CA SER A 837 -12.60 29.52 -14.95
C SER A 837 -11.52 30.57 -15.15
N VAL A 838 -11.42 31.51 -14.21
CA VAL A 838 -10.43 32.59 -14.21
C VAL A 838 -9.48 32.43 -13.02
N PRO A 839 -8.16 32.52 -13.23
CA PRO A 839 -7.19 32.60 -12.16
C PRO A 839 -7.45 33.82 -11.25
N THR A 840 -7.42 33.58 -9.95
CA THR A 840 -7.42 34.62 -8.93
C THR A 840 -6.00 34.84 -8.45
N GLY A 841 -5.41 35.96 -8.86
CA GLY A 841 -4.21 36.48 -8.19
C GLY A 841 -4.58 37.05 -6.83
N GLY A 842 -3.61 37.16 -5.93
CA GLY A 842 -3.84 37.75 -4.62
C GLY A 842 -2.54 38.24 -3.99
N SER A 843 -2.59 39.40 -3.33
CA SER A 843 -1.54 39.87 -2.43
C SER A 843 -2.04 39.73 -1.01
N TYR A 844 -1.44 38.80 -0.27
CA TYR A 844 -1.85 38.48 1.09
C TYR A 844 -0.80 38.98 2.07
N ARG A 845 -1.23 39.64 3.15
CA ARG A 845 -0.35 39.84 4.30
C ARG A 845 -0.32 38.55 5.11
N VAL A 846 0.88 38.01 5.29
CA VAL A 846 1.10 36.69 5.88
C VAL A 846 1.91 36.83 7.14
N LEU A 847 1.49 36.09 8.17
CA LEU A 847 2.32 35.79 9.32
C LEU A 847 3.24 34.63 8.93
N THR A 848 4.56 34.84 8.93
CA THR A 848 5.55 33.82 8.59
C THR A 848 6.65 33.76 9.64
N THR A 849 7.23 32.58 9.82
CA THR A 849 8.39 32.37 10.70
C THR A 849 9.70 32.65 9.96
N ARG A 850 10.66 33.28 10.64
CA ARG A 850 12.02 33.46 10.13
C ARG A 850 12.73 32.12 9.89
N PRO A 851 13.51 31.97 8.81
CA PRO A 851 14.30 30.75 8.54
C PRO A 851 15.23 30.30 9.67
N ASP A 852 15.72 31.22 10.49
CA ASP A 852 16.74 30.98 11.53
C ASP A 852 16.21 31.00 12.98
N LYS A 853 14.88 31.14 13.20
CA LYS A 853 14.30 31.31 14.54
C LYS A 853 13.12 30.38 14.82
N CYS A 854 13.05 29.86 16.04
CA CYS A 854 12.00 28.92 16.48
C CYS A 854 11.29 29.33 17.79
N ARG A 855 11.29 30.63 18.16
CA ARG A 855 10.75 31.08 19.46
C ARG A 855 10.02 32.42 19.38
N GLY A 856 8.69 32.40 19.37
CA GLY A 856 7.83 33.59 19.39
C GLY A 856 6.36 33.22 19.19
N LYS A 857 5.47 34.20 19.43
CA LYS A 857 4.02 34.00 19.42
C LYS A 857 3.24 35.17 18.84
N ALA A 858 2.12 34.84 18.21
CA ALA A 858 1.12 35.74 17.66
C ALA A 858 -0.25 35.36 18.25
N VAL A 859 -1.05 36.34 18.65
CA VAL A 859 -2.35 36.13 19.30
C VAL A 859 -3.46 36.73 18.46
N PHE A 860 -4.49 35.94 18.21
CA PHE A 860 -5.73 36.31 17.54
C PHE A 860 -6.91 36.22 18.53
N GLU A 861 -7.88 37.12 18.41
CA GLU A 861 -9.16 37.09 19.15
C GLU A 861 -10.33 37.01 18.17
N LEU A 862 -10.75 35.78 17.84
CA LEU A 862 -11.90 35.53 16.97
C LEU A 862 -13.20 35.77 17.75
N THR A 863 -14.25 36.25 17.09
CA THR A 863 -15.57 36.48 17.70
C THR A 863 -16.62 35.60 17.03
N ALA A 864 -17.43 34.90 17.82
CA ALA A 864 -18.53 34.08 17.31
C ALA A 864 -19.65 34.96 16.72
N PRO A 865 -19.97 34.86 15.42
CA PRO A 865 -20.98 35.69 14.78
C PRO A 865 -22.40 35.32 15.21
N GLU A 866 -22.57 34.08 15.68
CA GLU A 866 -23.83 33.50 16.16
C GLU A 866 -23.58 32.45 17.24
N THR A 867 -24.67 31.94 17.83
CA THR A 867 -24.59 30.87 18.84
C THR A 867 -24.59 29.52 18.12
N GLY A 868 -23.57 28.68 18.36
CA GLY A 868 -23.46 27.40 17.69
C GLY A 868 -22.18 26.63 18.01
N ARG A 869 -21.96 25.58 17.23
CA ARG A 869 -20.71 24.80 17.24
C ARG A 869 -19.78 25.38 16.19
N PHE A 870 -18.54 25.66 16.58
CA PHE A 870 -17.53 26.22 15.70
C PHE A 870 -16.24 25.40 15.74
N GLN A 871 -15.48 25.51 14.66
CA GLN A 871 -14.11 25.02 14.52
C GLN A 871 -13.22 26.19 14.12
N ILE A 872 -11.91 26.03 14.27
CA ILE A 872 -10.95 27.02 13.77
C ILE A 872 -10.34 26.49 12.49
N ALA A 873 -10.32 27.33 11.46
CA ALA A 873 -9.62 27.09 10.23
C ALA A 873 -8.54 28.16 10.04
N GLY A 874 -7.50 27.84 9.30
CA GLY A 874 -6.62 28.88 8.80
C GLY A 874 -6.21 28.68 7.37
N PHE A 875 -5.99 29.81 6.74
CA PHE A 875 -5.63 29.94 5.35
C PHE A 875 -4.11 30.01 5.26
N THR A 876 -3.51 28.88 4.90
CA THR A 876 -2.09 28.60 5.14
C THR A 876 -1.40 28.06 3.90
N ARG A 877 -0.07 28.17 3.88
CA ARG A 877 0.80 27.52 2.89
C ARG A 877 2.17 27.19 3.48
N CYS A 878 2.84 26.23 2.87
CA CYS A 878 4.18 25.77 3.22
C CYS A 878 5.18 26.40 2.24
N ALA A 879 5.80 27.53 2.59
CA ALA A 879 6.58 28.33 1.63
C ALA A 879 8.08 27.96 1.54
N GLY A 880 8.56 27.06 2.40
CA GLY A 880 9.95 26.63 2.38
C GLY A 880 10.31 25.79 1.15
N ALA A 881 11.61 25.68 0.88
CA ALA A 881 12.15 24.89 -0.24
C ALA A 881 11.77 23.40 -0.16
N ASP A 882 11.61 22.89 1.06
CA ASP A 882 11.07 21.58 1.38
C ASP A 882 9.75 21.81 2.14
N PRO A 883 8.59 21.72 1.47
CA PRO A 883 7.32 22.10 2.08
C PRO A 883 6.99 21.30 3.35
N GLY A 884 7.47 20.06 3.46
CA GLY A 884 7.34 19.22 4.68
C GLY A 884 8.26 19.62 5.85
N LYS A 885 9.05 20.70 5.70
CA LYS A 885 9.81 21.34 6.79
C LYS A 885 9.30 22.76 7.12
N SER A 886 8.17 23.13 6.53
CA SER A 886 7.48 24.40 6.69
C SER A 886 5.98 24.17 6.91
N ASP A 887 5.63 23.05 7.52
CA ASP A 887 4.29 22.45 7.45
C ASP A 887 3.49 22.59 8.73
N SER A 888 3.88 23.47 9.66
CA SER A 888 3.23 23.46 10.97
C SER A 888 3.44 24.68 11.87
N PHE A 889 2.50 24.85 12.79
CA PHE A 889 2.57 25.77 13.92
C PHE A 889 2.30 25.05 15.25
N TRP A 890 2.80 25.61 16.34
CA TRP A 890 2.29 25.30 17.69
C TRP A 890 1.08 26.18 17.97
N VAL A 891 0.01 25.65 18.56
CA VAL A 891 -1.22 26.42 18.85
C VAL A 891 -1.68 26.22 20.30
N LYS A 892 -2.29 27.26 20.89
CA LYS A 892 -3.06 27.18 22.14
C LYS A 892 -4.39 27.91 21.99
N LEU A 893 -5.47 27.28 22.44
CA LEU A 893 -6.80 27.87 22.49
C LEU A 893 -7.16 28.25 23.93
N ASN A 894 -7.62 29.48 24.15
CA ASN A 894 -8.07 30.00 25.45
C ASN A 894 -7.11 29.75 26.63
N GLY A 895 -5.79 29.74 26.36
CA GLY A 895 -4.76 29.49 27.38
C GLY A 895 -4.60 28.02 27.78
N GLY A 896 -5.25 27.10 27.08
CA GLY A 896 -5.16 25.65 27.27
C GLY A 896 -3.82 25.03 26.88
N PRO A 897 -3.75 23.69 26.81
CA PRO A 897 -2.55 22.97 26.43
C PRO A 897 -2.11 23.32 25.01
N ARG A 898 -0.81 23.13 24.74
CA ARG A 898 -0.22 23.39 23.43
C ARG A 898 -0.42 22.16 22.54
N SER A 899 -1.00 22.36 21.36
CA SER A 899 -1.17 21.34 20.32
C SER A 899 -0.34 21.67 19.07
N CYS A 900 -0.02 20.66 18.26
CA CYS A 900 0.63 20.83 16.96
C CYS A 900 -0.46 20.92 15.89
N TRP A 901 -0.43 22.01 15.12
CA TRP A 901 -1.30 22.17 13.95
C TRP A 901 -0.49 21.98 12.67
N ASP A 902 -0.80 20.89 11.98
CA ASP A 902 -0.19 20.54 10.68
C ASP A 902 -0.96 21.21 9.54
N LEU A 903 -0.22 21.85 8.66
CA LEU A 903 -0.70 22.53 7.47
C LEU A 903 -0.88 21.52 6.33
N VAL A 904 -1.72 21.89 5.36
CA VAL A 904 -1.77 21.15 4.09
C VAL A 904 -0.46 21.45 3.35
N ASN A 905 0.20 20.39 2.90
CA ASN A 905 1.52 20.46 2.26
C ASN A 905 1.44 21.06 0.84
N SER A 906 1.17 22.37 0.76
CA SER A 906 0.93 23.09 -0.48
C SER A 906 1.71 24.41 -0.52
N LEU A 907 2.26 24.72 -1.70
CA LEU A 907 2.90 26.01 -2.01
C LEU A 907 1.87 27.12 -2.27
N ASN A 908 0.63 26.74 -2.58
CA ASN A 908 -0.51 27.63 -2.72
C ASN A 908 -1.23 27.76 -1.38
N PHE A 909 -1.93 28.88 -1.16
CA PHE A 909 -2.78 28.99 0.01
C PHE A 909 -3.95 28.03 -0.07
N THR A 910 -4.30 27.42 1.06
CA THR A 910 -5.53 26.64 1.21
C THR A 910 -6.06 26.79 2.63
N TRP A 911 -7.38 26.67 2.76
CA TRP A 911 -7.99 26.49 4.08
C TRP A 911 -7.68 25.10 4.63
N SER A 912 -7.29 25.05 5.89
CA SER A 912 -7.15 23.82 6.65
C SER A 912 -7.72 24.01 8.05
N LEU A 913 -8.45 22.99 8.53
CA LEU A 913 -8.95 22.99 9.90
C LEU A 913 -7.80 22.80 10.89
N LEU A 914 -7.89 23.45 12.04
CA LEU A 914 -7.03 23.25 13.19
C LEU A 914 -7.28 21.85 13.79
N LYS A 915 -6.51 20.87 13.33
CA LYS A 915 -6.50 19.49 13.81
C LYS A 915 -5.27 19.28 14.68
N ASP A 916 -5.45 18.79 15.91
CA ASP A 916 -4.32 18.36 16.73
C ASP A 916 -3.75 17.05 16.15
N ARG A 917 -2.45 17.04 15.85
CA ARG A 917 -1.71 15.87 15.36
C ARG A 917 -1.96 14.61 16.20
N GLU A 918 -2.19 14.74 17.51
CA GLU A 918 -2.40 13.60 18.42
C GLU A 918 -3.86 13.15 18.53
N ALA A 919 -4.84 14.02 18.25
CA ALA A 919 -6.27 13.70 18.32
C ALA A 919 -6.87 13.31 16.96
N GLY A 920 -6.33 13.85 15.86
CA GLY A 920 -6.79 13.54 14.50
C GLY A 920 -8.14 14.17 14.10
N THR A 921 -8.87 14.79 15.04
CA THR A 921 -10.13 15.52 14.79
C THR A 921 -9.98 17.03 15.01
N PRO A 922 -10.71 17.88 14.27
CA PRO A 922 -10.73 19.32 14.51
C PRO A 922 -11.26 19.67 15.90
N HIS A 923 -10.68 20.69 16.54
CA HIS A 923 -11.21 21.23 17.79
C HIS A 923 -12.60 21.84 17.55
N THR A 924 -13.62 21.33 18.23
CA THR A 924 -14.98 21.91 18.21
C THR A 924 -15.25 22.69 19.49
N LEU A 925 -15.71 23.93 19.34
CA LEU A 925 -16.04 24.87 20.41
C LEU A 925 -17.55 25.14 20.37
N TYR A 926 -18.21 25.17 21.52
CA TYR A 926 -19.58 25.66 21.64
C TYR A 926 -19.52 27.09 22.12
N LEU A 927 -19.98 28.03 21.30
CA LEU A 927 -19.84 29.46 21.54
C LEU A 927 -21.21 30.15 21.46
N THR A 928 -21.40 31.17 22.26
CA THR A 928 -22.53 32.08 22.16
C THR A 928 -22.22 33.27 21.25
N LYS A 929 -23.23 33.84 20.60
CA LYS A 929 -23.03 35.04 19.76
C LYS A 929 -22.29 36.15 20.51
N GLY A 930 -21.18 36.62 19.94
CA GLY A 930 -20.31 37.65 20.51
C GLY A 930 -19.23 37.12 21.46
N GLU A 931 -19.22 35.82 21.78
CA GLU A 931 -18.18 35.19 22.58
C GLU A 931 -16.84 35.18 21.83
N LYS A 932 -15.75 35.47 22.55
CA LYS A 932 -14.41 35.56 21.97
C LYS A 932 -13.60 34.29 22.22
N VAL A 933 -12.84 33.88 21.21
CA VAL A 933 -11.87 32.79 21.28
C VAL A 933 -10.47 33.34 21.08
N ARG A 934 -9.60 33.13 22.07
CA ARG A 934 -8.19 33.50 22.00
C ARG A 934 -7.38 32.36 21.38
N CYS A 935 -6.85 32.57 20.18
CA CYS A 935 -5.95 31.63 19.50
C CYS A 935 -4.51 32.15 19.53
N GLU A 936 -3.61 31.43 20.19
CA GLU A 936 -2.18 31.77 20.25
C GLU A 936 -1.39 30.84 19.33
N ILE A 937 -0.85 31.39 18.24
CA ILE A 937 0.02 30.73 17.28
C ILE A 937 1.47 30.94 17.71
N CYS A 938 2.25 29.87 17.76
CA CYS A 938 3.65 29.85 18.18
C CYS A 938 4.52 29.23 17.07
N ALA A 939 5.69 29.81 16.83
CA ALA A 939 6.61 29.36 15.79
C ALA A 939 7.07 27.90 16.06
N ARG A 940 6.98 27.03 15.05
CA ARG A 940 7.46 25.64 15.10
C ARG A 940 8.51 25.40 14.02
N GLU A 941 8.12 25.63 12.77
CA GLU A 941 8.96 25.44 11.59
C GLU A 941 9.15 26.75 10.83
N PRO A 942 10.29 26.95 10.15
CA PRO A 942 10.56 28.13 9.33
C PRO A 942 9.65 28.18 8.11
N GLU A 943 9.31 29.39 7.64
CA GLU A 943 8.59 29.62 6.37
C GLU A 943 7.20 28.95 6.28
N ALA A 944 6.64 28.51 7.40
CA ALA A 944 5.21 28.22 7.53
C ALA A 944 4.45 29.56 7.51
N GLN A 945 3.43 29.69 6.65
CA GLN A 945 2.74 30.96 6.43
C GLN A 945 1.24 30.87 6.70
N LEU A 946 0.71 31.85 7.43
CA LEU A 946 -0.70 32.01 7.75
C LEU A 946 -1.18 33.39 7.26
N ALA A 947 -2.17 33.43 6.38
CA ALA A 947 -2.77 34.67 5.88
C ALA A 947 -4.07 35.04 6.62
N PHE A 948 -4.95 34.07 6.88
CA PHE A 948 -6.21 34.30 7.61
C PHE A 948 -6.46 33.20 8.64
N LEU A 949 -7.16 33.54 9.71
CA LEU A 949 -7.70 32.62 10.69
C LEU A 949 -9.22 32.83 10.74
N ALA A 950 -9.99 31.75 10.71
CA ALA A 950 -11.45 31.78 10.69
C ALA A 950 -12.04 30.91 11.79
N LEU A 951 -13.18 31.35 12.31
CA LEU A 951 -14.07 30.62 13.19
C LEU A 951 -15.26 30.15 12.35
N THR A 952 -15.27 28.87 12.00
CA THR A 952 -16.18 28.28 11.02
C THR A 952 -17.23 27.41 11.72
N PRO A 953 -18.53 27.50 11.40
CA PRO A 953 -19.50 26.59 11.99
C PRO A 953 -19.11 25.13 11.72
N ALA A 954 -19.22 24.25 12.73
CA ALA A 954 -18.68 22.89 12.67
C ALA A 954 -19.48 21.96 11.73
N ASP A 955 -20.74 22.31 11.48
CA ASP A 955 -21.65 21.57 10.60
C ASP A 955 -21.76 22.23 9.22
N GLU A 956 -21.02 23.33 8.98
CA GLU A 956 -20.87 23.99 7.69
C GLU A 956 -19.46 23.76 7.13
N GLY A 957 -19.31 23.89 5.81
CA GLY A 957 -18.00 23.75 5.15
C GLY A 957 -17.01 24.85 5.55
N LEU A 958 -15.76 24.67 5.15
CA LEU A 958 -14.75 25.72 5.22
C LEU A 958 -15.18 26.96 4.41
N PRO A 959 -14.74 28.17 4.81
CA PRO A 959 -15.20 29.40 4.19
C PRO A 959 -14.69 29.49 2.75
N PRO A 960 -15.37 30.28 1.89
CA PRO A 960 -14.86 30.56 0.56
C PRO A 960 -13.46 31.17 0.62
N PHE A 961 -12.68 30.97 -0.43
CA PHE A 961 -11.33 31.50 -0.51
C PHE A 961 -11.38 33.03 -0.62
N PRO A 962 -10.70 33.77 0.28
CA PRO A 962 -10.74 35.22 0.30
C PRO A 962 -9.97 35.80 -0.90
N ASP A 963 -10.63 36.67 -1.66
CA ASP A 963 -10.02 37.31 -2.84
C ASP A 963 -8.94 38.32 -2.40
N ASP A 964 -9.20 39.04 -1.31
CA ASP A 964 -8.25 39.93 -0.63
C ASP A 964 -8.72 40.26 0.80
N GLU A 965 -8.02 41.18 1.48
CA GLU A 965 -8.35 41.64 2.83
C GLU A 965 -9.70 42.36 2.95
N THR A 966 -10.28 42.83 1.84
CA THR A 966 -11.60 43.51 1.81
C THR A 966 -12.77 42.52 1.83
N SER A 967 -12.51 41.25 1.55
CA SER A 967 -13.50 40.16 1.60
C SER A 967 -13.73 39.61 3.01
N ILE A 968 -13.02 40.12 4.02
CA ILE A 968 -13.14 39.67 5.42
C ILE A 968 -14.40 40.28 6.07
N PRO A 969 -15.30 39.46 6.66
CA PRO A 969 -16.43 39.95 7.44
C PRO A 969 -16.02 40.84 8.62
N GLU A 970 -16.75 41.94 8.85
CA GLU A 970 -16.48 42.86 9.98
C GLU A 970 -16.90 42.29 11.36
N ASP A 971 -17.54 41.12 11.40
CA ASP A 971 -18.05 40.49 12.62
C ASP A 971 -16.96 39.83 13.49
N GLY A 972 -15.71 39.79 13.00
CA GLY A 972 -14.57 39.22 13.71
C GLY A 972 -14.52 37.69 13.69
N SER A 973 -15.37 37.04 12.88
CA SER A 973 -15.33 35.59 12.65
C SER A 973 -14.15 35.16 11.80
N ILE A 974 -13.63 36.06 10.94
CA ILE A 974 -12.41 35.86 10.16
C ILE A 974 -11.45 37.03 10.43
N LEU A 975 -10.18 36.72 10.60
CA LEU A 975 -9.11 37.67 10.91
C LEU A 975 -7.93 37.48 9.98
N GLY A 976 -7.43 38.56 9.40
CA GLY A 976 -6.16 38.55 8.66
C GLY A 976 -4.95 38.53 9.59
N ALA A 977 -3.82 38.02 9.09
CA ALA A 977 -2.56 37.95 9.82
C ALA A 977 -2.12 39.29 10.43
N PHE A 978 -2.51 40.39 9.82
CA PHE A 978 -2.20 41.75 10.28
C PHE A 978 -2.90 42.14 11.59
N SER A 979 -3.99 41.48 11.97
CA SER A 979 -4.68 41.74 13.23
C SER A 979 -4.02 41.05 14.44
N ALA A 980 -3.01 40.21 14.19
CA ALA A 980 -2.33 39.47 15.24
C ALA A 980 -1.56 40.38 16.20
N VAL A 981 -1.81 40.23 17.50
CA VAL A 981 -0.99 40.85 18.55
C VAL A 981 0.26 40.00 18.75
N ARG A 982 1.42 40.52 18.32
CA ARG A 982 2.72 39.85 18.41
C ARG A 982 3.48 40.25 19.66
N SER A 983 4.19 39.31 20.30
CA SER A 983 4.65 39.52 21.67
C SER A 983 5.78 40.54 21.87
N VAL A 984 6.58 40.95 20.87
CA VAL A 984 7.48 42.13 21.00
C VAL A 984 7.88 42.65 19.61
N GLY A 985 7.51 43.88 19.26
CA GLY A 985 7.85 44.55 17.98
C GLY A 985 9.29 45.06 17.87
N THR A 986 10.30 44.24 18.23
CA THR A 986 11.72 44.54 18.03
C THR A 986 12.29 43.69 16.88
N SER A 987 13.50 44.02 16.41
CA SER A 987 14.22 43.33 15.32
C SER A 987 14.51 41.84 15.54
N GLU A 988 14.06 41.27 16.68
CA GLU A 988 14.29 39.90 17.14
C GLU A 988 13.03 39.01 17.17
N ASP A 989 11.85 39.51 16.79
CA ASP A 989 10.63 38.68 16.66
C ASP A 989 10.80 37.62 15.54
N PRO A 990 10.60 36.31 15.79
CA PRO A 990 10.62 35.32 14.73
C PRO A 990 9.42 35.42 13.77
N PHE A 991 8.33 36.08 14.18
CA PHE A 991 7.15 36.22 13.36
C PHE A 991 7.20 37.52 12.55
N LEU A 992 7.41 37.37 11.25
CA LEU A 992 7.35 38.44 10.29
C LEU A 992 5.93 38.59 9.77
N LEU A 993 5.55 39.82 9.48
CA LEU A 993 4.36 40.13 8.71
C LEU A 993 4.84 40.61 7.35
N GLU A 994 4.67 39.76 6.34
CA GLU A 994 5.16 40.00 4.98
C GLU A 994 3.98 40.11 4.02
N THR A 995 4.20 40.72 2.86
CA THR A 995 3.21 40.70 1.77
C THR A 995 3.68 39.68 0.74
N VAL A 996 2.86 38.68 0.48
CA VAL A 996 3.10 37.64 -0.53
C VAL A 996 2.14 37.85 -1.67
N THR A 997 2.68 38.09 -2.86
CA THR A 997 1.91 38.15 -4.10
C THR A 997 2.05 36.83 -4.83
N LEU A 998 0.93 36.13 -5.03
CA LEU A 998 0.89 34.95 -5.89
C LEU A 998 0.71 35.41 -7.33
N GLN A 999 1.60 34.96 -8.22
CA GLN A 999 1.43 35.16 -9.66
C GLN A 999 0.33 34.22 -10.14
N ALA A 1000 -0.78 34.80 -10.61
CA ALA A 1000 -1.81 34.06 -11.29
C ALA A 1000 -1.27 33.48 -12.60
N SER A 1001 -1.70 32.27 -12.94
CA SER A 1001 -1.64 31.81 -14.33
C SER A 1001 -2.41 32.79 -15.22
N ASN A 1002 -2.02 32.97 -16.47
CA ASN A 1002 -2.86 33.67 -17.46
C ASN A 1002 -3.82 32.71 -18.18
N ALA A 1003 -3.77 31.43 -17.83
CA ALA A 1003 -4.49 30.40 -18.54
C ALA A 1003 -5.91 30.24 -17.98
N VAL A 1004 -6.90 30.25 -18.88
CA VAL A 1004 -8.33 30.14 -18.57
C VAL A 1004 -8.97 29.02 -19.36
N LEU A 1005 -10.08 28.52 -18.83
CA LEU A 1005 -10.96 27.59 -19.53
C LEU A 1005 -12.35 28.20 -19.65
N THR A 1006 -12.82 28.39 -20.88
CA THR A 1006 -14.21 28.78 -21.17
C THR A 1006 -14.99 27.57 -21.66
N VAL A 1007 -16.13 27.31 -21.03
CA VAL A 1007 -17.06 26.21 -21.35
C VAL A 1007 -18.34 26.80 -21.94
N PHE A 1008 -18.71 26.32 -23.13
CA PHE A 1008 -19.97 26.66 -23.79
C PHE A 1008 -20.96 25.49 -23.65
N PRO A 1009 -22.07 25.63 -22.89
CA PRO A 1009 -23.15 24.66 -22.87
C PRO A 1009 -24.04 24.84 -24.11
N VAL A 1010 -23.84 24.02 -25.14
CA VAL A 1010 -24.35 24.31 -26.50
C VAL A 1010 -25.76 23.76 -26.74
N CYS A 1011 -25.97 22.48 -26.44
CA CYS A 1011 -27.24 21.78 -26.64
C CYS A 1011 -27.81 21.23 -25.32
N THR A 1012 -27.47 21.91 -24.21
CA THR A 1012 -27.84 21.49 -22.86
C THR A 1012 -29.23 22.00 -22.49
N PRO A 1013 -30.10 21.20 -21.85
CA PRO A 1013 -31.40 21.68 -21.37
C PRO A 1013 -31.27 22.87 -20.42
N ALA A 1014 -32.29 23.73 -20.39
CA ALA A 1014 -32.33 24.80 -19.40
C ALA A 1014 -32.34 24.20 -17.98
N GLY A 1015 -31.46 24.69 -17.13
CA GLY A 1015 -31.22 24.13 -15.80
C GLY A 1015 -30.75 25.16 -14.81
N ASN A 1016 -30.61 24.75 -13.55
CA ASN A 1016 -30.05 25.58 -12.49
C ASN A 1016 -28.53 25.46 -12.50
N THR A 1017 -27.83 26.58 -12.60
CA THR A 1017 -26.36 26.62 -12.52
C THR A 1017 -25.94 27.29 -11.22
N SER A 1018 -25.14 26.60 -10.42
CA SER A 1018 -24.60 27.12 -9.16
C SER A 1018 -23.13 26.78 -9.01
N THR A 1019 -22.48 27.37 -8.01
CA THR A 1019 -21.10 27.09 -7.65
C THR A 1019 -21.00 26.88 -6.15
N GLU A 1020 -20.16 25.96 -5.71
CA GLU A 1020 -19.87 25.72 -4.30
C GLU A 1020 -18.39 25.43 -4.07
N TRP A 1021 -17.97 25.47 -2.80
CA TRP A 1021 -16.63 25.06 -2.38
C TRP A 1021 -16.68 23.61 -1.90
N PHE A 1022 -16.04 22.72 -2.66
CA PHE A 1022 -15.94 21.32 -2.30
C PHE A 1022 -14.83 21.12 -1.27
N THR A 1023 -15.11 20.31 -0.23
CA THR A 1023 -14.15 20.00 0.83
C THR A 1023 -13.64 18.58 0.66
N THR A 1024 -12.32 18.46 0.48
CA THR A 1024 -11.63 17.18 0.34
C THR A 1024 -11.22 16.63 1.70
N SER A 1025 -10.92 15.34 1.75
CA SER A 1025 -10.46 14.68 2.98
C SER A 1025 -9.03 15.07 3.37
N LYS A 1026 -8.17 15.34 2.38
CA LYS A 1026 -6.72 15.54 2.56
C LYS A 1026 -6.11 16.74 1.81
N GLU A 1027 -6.70 17.15 0.70
CA GLU A 1027 -6.09 18.10 -0.26
C GLU A 1027 -6.58 19.56 -0.07
N GLY A 1028 -7.43 19.83 0.94
CA GLY A 1028 -8.01 21.15 1.20
C GLY A 1028 -9.38 21.36 0.56
N VAL A 1029 -9.65 22.57 0.07
CA VAL A 1029 -10.92 22.96 -0.56
C VAL A 1029 -10.69 23.58 -1.92
N HIS A 1030 -11.65 23.42 -2.85
CA HIS A 1030 -11.59 24.06 -4.15
C HIS A 1030 -13.00 24.31 -4.71
N PRO A 1031 -13.17 25.25 -5.68
CA PRO A 1031 -14.48 25.50 -6.28
C PRO A 1031 -14.93 24.34 -7.17
N LYS A 1032 -16.24 24.14 -7.22
CA LYS A 1032 -16.90 23.36 -8.28
C LYS A 1032 -18.19 24.03 -8.75
N LEU A 1033 -18.50 23.83 -10.02
CA LEU A 1033 -19.74 24.27 -10.68
C LEU A 1033 -20.68 23.08 -10.80
N LEU A 1034 -21.97 23.32 -10.54
CA LEU A 1034 -23.06 22.35 -10.68
C LEU A 1034 -24.06 22.90 -11.69
N HIS A 1035 -24.44 22.09 -12.69
CA HIS A 1035 -25.51 22.40 -13.63
C HIS A 1035 -26.55 21.28 -13.63
N SER A 1036 -27.69 21.54 -12.99
CA SER A 1036 -28.75 20.56 -12.73
C SER A 1036 -29.95 20.77 -13.66
N VAL A 1037 -30.42 19.69 -14.29
CA VAL A 1037 -31.58 19.68 -15.20
C VAL A 1037 -32.57 18.60 -14.77
N GLN A 1038 -33.86 18.88 -14.93
CA GLN A 1038 -34.94 17.90 -14.78
C GLN A 1038 -35.33 17.41 -16.17
N ALA A 1039 -35.11 16.13 -16.46
CA ALA A 1039 -35.37 15.56 -17.78
C ALA A 1039 -35.48 14.03 -17.74
N VAL A 1040 -36.06 13.43 -18.78
CA VAL A 1040 -36.07 11.97 -18.98
C VAL A 1040 -34.73 11.47 -19.54
N GLU A 1041 -34.17 12.19 -20.52
CA GLU A 1041 -32.93 11.84 -21.21
C GLU A 1041 -32.14 13.12 -21.53
N PRO A 1042 -31.49 13.76 -20.53
CA PRO A 1042 -30.73 14.97 -20.78
C PRO A 1042 -29.51 14.68 -21.67
N LYS A 1043 -29.21 15.65 -22.53
CA LYS A 1043 -28.03 15.65 -23.38
C LYS A 1043 -27.14 16.83 -22.98
N PHE A 1044 -26.00 16.57 -22.34
CA PHE A 1044 -25.05 17.64 -22.02
C PHE A 1044 -23.98 17.70 -23.11
N LEU A 1045 -24.03 18.72 -23.97
CA LEU A 1045 -22.99 18.96 -24.98
C LEU A 1045 -22.21 20.23 -24.60
N MET A 1046 -20.96 20.05 -24.17
CA MET A 1046 -20.10 21.12 -23.71
C MET A 1046 -18.89 21.28 -24.64
N VAL A 1047 -18.58 22.51 -25.04
CA VAL A 1047 -17.35 22.86 -25.77
C VAL A 1047 -16.39 23.59 -24.83
N LEU A 1048 -15.25 22.97 -24.54
CA LEU A 1048 -14.24 23.38 -23.57
C LEU A 1048 -13.03 23.98 -24.30
N ILE A 1049 -12.85 25.30 -24.19
CA ILE A 1049 -11.81 26.05 -24.92
C ILE A 1049 -10.79 26.61 -23.93
N PRO A 1050 -9.61 25.98 -23.79
CA PRO A 1050 -8.52 26.54 -23.01
C PRO A 1050 -7.87 27.70 -23.78
N ARG A 1051 -7.42 28.73 -23.06
CA ARG A 1051 -6.68 29.88 -23.60
C ARG A 1051 -5.54 30.25 -22.66
N GLN A 1052 -4.49 30.87 -23.19
CA GLN A 1052 -3.33 31.36 -22.43
C GLN A 1052 -3.42 32.86 -22.10
N ASP A 1053 -4.38 33.56 -22.70
CA ASP A 1053 -4.64 34.98 -22.49
C ASP A 1053 -6.16 35.22 -22.53
N ASP A 1054 -6.69 35.88 -21.50
CA ASP A 1054 -8.10 36.25 -21.37
C ASP A 1054 -8.59 37.11 -22.54
N TYR A 1055 -7.68 37.83 -23.21
CA TYR A 1055 -7.97 38.73 -24.32
C TYR A 1055 -7.94 38.05 -25.70
N ALA A 1056 -7.57 36.77 -25.81
CA ALA A 1056 -7.65 36.05 -27.08
C ALA A 1056 -9.13 35.88 -27.47
N ALA A 1057 -9.51 36.38 -28.66
CA ALA A 1057 -10.91 36.39 -29.11
C ALA A 1057 -11.55 34.99 -29.05
N LEU A 1058 -12.69 34.89 -28.37
CA LEU A 1058 -13.47 33.65 -28.30
C LEU A 1058 -14.12 33.36 -29.66
N PRO A 1059 -14.27 32.07 -30.04
CA PRO A 1059 -15.10 31.72 -31.16
C PRO A 1059 -16.59 31.95 -30.86
N THR A 1060 -17.39 32.00 -31.91
CA THR A 1060 -18.85 31.87 -31.75
C THR A 1060 -19.20 30.39 -31.78
N VAL A 1061 -19.92 29.91 -30.76
CA VAL A 1061 -20.35 28.51 -30.66
C VAL A 1061 -21.87 28.45 -30.76
N LYS A 1062 -22.40 27.56 -31.60
CA LYS A 1062 -23.84 27.38 -31.83
C LYS A 1062 -24.23 25.92 -31.84
N ALA A 1063 -25.45 25.65 -31.39
CA ALA A 1063 -26.08 24.34 -31.52
C ALA A 1063 -26.27 23.97 -33.00
N LEU A 1064 -25.97 22.73 -33.32
CA LEU A 1064 -26.15 22.14 -34.64
C LEU A 1064 -27.09 20.94 -34.52
N HIS A 1065 -28.29 21.08 -35.07
CA HIS A 1065 -29.28 20.00 -35.18
C HIS A 1065 -29.50 19.68 -36.66
N THR A 1066 -28.75 18.72 -37.18
CA THR A 1066 -28.83 18.29 -38.58
C THR A 1066 -30.00 17.33 -38.84
N ALA A 1067 -30.50 16.65 -37.82
CA ALA A 1067 -31.66 15.76 -37.82
C ALA A 1067 -32.22 15.59 -36.39
N PRO A 1068 -33.45 15.07 -36.19
CA PRO A 1068 -34.07 14.91 -34.86
C PRO A 1068 -33.27 14.03 -33.88
N ASP A 1069 -32.48 13.10 -34.39
CA ASP A 1069 -31.63 12.15 -33.65
C ASP A 1069 -30.15 12.55 -33.63
N GLN A 1070 -29.83 13.75 -34.11
CA GLN A 1070 -28.46 14.26 -34.20
C GLN A 1070 -28.29 15.51 -33.33
N ILE A 1071 -27.15 15.56 -32.66
CA ILE A 1071 -26.77 16.66 -31.77
C ILE A 1071 -25.33 17.05 -32.09
N GLY A 1072 -25.03 18.34 -32.06
CA GLY A 1072 -23.72 18.82 -32.46
C GLY A 1072 -23.47 20.28 -32.15
N ALA A 1073 -22.25 20.72 -32.44
CA ALA A 1073 -21.81 22.09 -32.28
C ALA A 1073 -21.13 22.59 -33.56
N GLU A 1074 -21.43 23.84 -33.93
CA GLU A 1074 -20.68 24.62 -34.91
C GLU A 1074 -19.84 25.66 -34.15
N ILE A 1075 -18.53 25.67 -34.41
CA ILE A 1075 -17.55 26.55 -33.76
C ILE A 1075 -16.91 27.42 -34.84
N GLN A 1076 -17.26 28.70 -34.86
CA GLN A 1076 -16.73 29.67 -35.79
C GLN A 1076 -15.57 30.45 -35.16
N TRP A 1077 -14.37 30.21 -35.66
CA TRP A 1077 -13.13 30.79 -35.14
C TRP A 1077 -12.87 32.20 -35.68
N PRO A 1078 -12.21 33.08 -34.90
CA PRO A 1078 -11.85 34.43 -35.35
C PRO A 1078 -10.97 34.46 -36.60
N CYS A 1079 -10.21 33.39 -36.88
CA CYS A 1079 -9.42 33.25 -38.10
C CYS A 1079 -10.25 32.95 -39.37
N GLY A 1080 -11.57 32.86 -39.25
CA GLY A 1080 -12.49 32.58 -40.35
C GLY A 1080 -12.66 31.09 -40.68
N ARG A 1081 -12.16 30.18 -39.84
CA ARG A 1081 -12.43 28.74 -39.95
C ARG A 1081 -13.68 28.33 -39.18
N VAL A 1082 -14.31 27.26 -39.61
CA VAL A 1082 -15.50 26.68 -38.96
C VAL A 1082 -15.26 25.21 -38.70
N ASP A 1083 -15.43 24.81 -37.43
CA ASP A 1083 -15.44 23.40 -37.04
C ASP A 1083 -16.87 22.94 -36.76
N ARG A 1084 -17.25 21.79 -37.31
CA ARG A 1084 -18.52 21.13 -37.05
C ARG A 1084 -18.27 19.76 -36.43
N ILE A 1085 -18.91 19.51 -35.31
CA ILE A 1085 -18.92 18.21 -34.63
C ILE A 1085 -20.37 17.77 -34.52
N VAL A 1086 -20.69 16.60 -35.08
CA VAL A 1086 -22.04 16.03 -35.03
C VAL A 1086 -21.96 14.60 -34.50
N PHE A 1087 -22.75 14.30 -33.47
CA PHE A 1087 -22.96 12.95 -32.98
C PHE A 1087 -24.17 12.34 -33.70
N ARG A 1088 -23.98 11.14 -34.26
CA ARG A 1088 -25.01 10.40 -34.98
C ARG A 1088 -25.23 9.01 -34.37
N PRO A 1089 -26.43 8.44 -34.46
CA PRO A 1089 -26.65 7.06 -34.05
C PRO A 1089 -25.79 6.08 -34.86
N GLY A 1090 -25.09 5.19 -34.16
CA GLY A 1090 -24.39 4.04 -34.72
C GLY A 1090 -24.88 2.74 -34.09
N GLU A 1091 -24.33 1.61 -34.56
CA GLU A 1091 -24.73 0.26 -34.11
C GLU A 1091 -24.60 0.07 -32.59
N ASN A 1092 -23.57 0.67 -31.98
CA ASN A 1092 -23.26 0.53 -30.56
C ASN A 1092 -23.43 1.84 -29.77
N GLY A 1093 -24.30 2.75 -30.22
CA GLY A 1093 -24.51 4.08 -29.60
C GLY A 1093 -24.03 5.24 -30.48
N MET A 1094 -23.95 6.45 -29.92
CA MET A 1094 -23.61 7.64 -30.70
C MET A 1094 -22.15 7.60 -31.21
N ILE A 1095 -21.89 8.16 -32.39
CA ILE A 1095 -20.56 8.25 -33.02
C ILE A 1095 -20.35 9.69 -33.51
N PRO A 1096 -19.19 10.31 -33.26
CA PRO A 1096 -18.91 11.64 -33.75
C PRO A 1096 -18.41 11.66 -35.20
N GLU A 1097 -18.81 12.69 -35.92
CA GLU A 1097 -18.24 13.17 -37.17
C GLU A 1097 -17.64 14.56 -36.95
N PHE A 1098 -16.42 14.77 -37.43
CA PHE A 1098 -15.71 16.06 -37.35
C PHE A 1098 -15.43 16.58 -38.77
N GLN A 1099 -15.75 17.84 -39.00
CA GLN A 1099 -15.46 18.54 -40.25
C GLN A 1099 -14.90 19.93 -39.95
N ARG A 1100 -13.81 20.31 -40.64
CA ARG A 1100 -13.21 21.65 -40.59
C ARG A 1100 -13.28 22.30 -41.97
N GLU A 1101 -13.94 23.45 -42.07
CA GLU A 1101 -14.11 24.23 -43.29
C GLU A 1101 -13.46 25.61 -43.17
N THR A 1102 -13.19 26.24 -44.32
CA THR A 1102 -12.92 27.68 -44.38
C THR A 1102 -14.25 28.39 -44.59
N SER A 1103 -14.58 29.38 -43.75
CA SER A 1103 -15.83 30.14 -43.90
C SER A 1103 -15.86 30.74 -45.31
N PRO A 1104 -16.98 30.65 -46.05
CA PRO A 1104 -17.18 31.51 -47.20
C PRO A 1104 -17.06 32.96 -46.70
N LYS A 1105 -16.19 33.75 -47.34
CA LYS A 1105 -16.07 35.18 -47.06
C LYS A 1105 -17.31 35.94 -47.50
#